data_AF-A0A810NKR0-F1
#
_entry.id   AF-A0A810NKR0-F1
#
_cell.length_a   1.000
_cell.length_b   1.000
_cell.length_c   1.000
_cell.angle_alpha   90.00
_cell.angle_beta   90.00
_cell.angle_gamma   90.00
#
_symmetry.space_group_name_H-M   'P 1'
#
loop_
_entity.id
_entity.type
_entity.pdbx_description
1 polymer ?
#
loop_
_entity_poly.entity_id
_entity_poly.type
_entity_poly.pdbx_seq_one_letter_code
_entity_poly.pdbx_strand_id
1 'polypeptide(L)'
;MRPARRDRRALLVVIAVALAPALLLRELIGVFTSGTGTTVLDGALLPDPAEAAGWAGRLLVAVGWIVAFAAGTVVAAGGQRGRHVSPWAALRVAVRRLPWLMVMLLLVVIAAQGLMLFGGAALSMLGARASVPELAAMSPFVLAPVLIVLATRLLVIPAIVLGDGAGNRLAHAHALAAGRLMRTGVSLLLGVVVLPLVATALAETIAMRAPAAAVPLEALGLAAAAFLQSRTLADVYLRRRAGRPGPEVSLDEVDRLLAELSAPAAPSRAAGAGAIALLLAPALAGGAVVVGDPFGGPRATRKEVSWSGDVLVTAWPQGGHPVVVTSWGPHWCLDDACAAVVSQSSEPLMLGGPYGATAVTADGTVVAAGIRGREMPGVIKTDGDDAVQLQRCSAPWAPADAKPKPGTCEDGITRWHSGGDEDEAQLAVAAGADGAIVVATARPLLPAADGKARVQLAVTRCGTVHCTTRSLKVLATLPLSLDLPDGRFAPAPLLRLTLDAQDRPTVLLRDPAGAVAHVVTCADADCDEVRRSTATATAPADAAAPAVAVTGADGTPHLAAVPFLDDSAAHPVALITGNARFGLAVEPVPADAGALTGSLPGRRLVLWQCPPGATGAERRTVLAPIELEPRQAGIAVAPDGRVLVTYADDGHRYTILVTGSGKATKGAYCQGFAG
;
A
#
# COMPACT_ATOMS: atom_id res chain seq x y z
N MET A 1 -44.22 -26.76 -3.68
CA MET A 1 -43.20 -25.68 -3.73
C MET A 1 -43.00 -24.87 -2.42
N ARG A 2 -43.85 -24.97 -1.39
CA ARG A 2 -43.66 -24.25 -0.10
C ARG A 2 -42.57 -24.78 0.87
N PRO A 3 -42.20 -26.09 0.94
CA PRO A 3 -41.22 -26.56 1.93
C PRO A 3 -39.80 -26.05 1.65
N ALA A 4 -39.35 -26.09 0.39
CA ALA A 4 -38.01 -25.65 0.00
C ALA A 4 -37.68 -24.18 0.35
N ARG A 5 -38.67 -23.29 0.44
CA ARG A 5 -38.45 -21.89 0.84
C ARG A 5 -38.27 -21.72 2.35
N ARG A 6 -38.87 -22.58 3.18
CA ARG A 6 -38.74 -22.51 4.65
C ARG A 6 -37.36 -22.97 5.10
N ASP A 7 -36.86 -24.06 4.52
CA ASP A 7 -35.55 -24.63 4.88
C ASP A 7 -34.41 -23.68 4.53
N ARG A 8 -34.54 -22.93 3.41
CA ARG A 8 -33.58 -21.88 3.04
C ARG A 8 -33.48 -20.78 4.10
N ARG A 9 -34.60 -20.41 4.74
CA ARG A 9 -34.60 -19.36 5.78
C ARG A 9 -34.00 -19.86 7.07
N ALA A 10 -34.34 -21.08 7.50
CA ALA A 10 -33.75 -21.70 8.68
C ALA A 10 -32.22 -21.81 8.53
N LEU A 11 -31.75 -22.21 7.34
CA LEU A 11 -30.33 -22.29 7.02
C LEU A 11 -29.65 -20.91 7.08
N LEU A 12 -30.26 -19.88 6.48
CA LEU A 12 -29.73 -18.50 6.57
C LEU A 12 -29.67 -17.98 8.01
N VAL A 13 -30.68 -18.28 8.84
CA VAL A 13 -30.69 -17.89 10.26
C VAL A 13 -29.54 -18.54 11.02
N VAL A 14 -29.32 -19.85 10.83
CA VAL A 14 -28.19 -20.54 11.47
C VAL A 14 -26.85 -19.94 11.06
N ILE A 15 -26.67 -19.69 9.78
CA ILE A 15 -25.43 -19.11 9.24
C ILE A 15 -25.23 -17.70 9.79
N ALA A 16 -26.26 -16.86 9.78
CA ALA A 16 -26.19 -15.51 10.31
C ALA A 16 -25.86 -15.47 11.81
N VAL A 17 -26.53 -16.29 12.62
CA VAL A 17 -26.32 -16.33 14.08
C VAL A 17 -24.93 -16.87 14.44
N ALA A 18 -24.35 -17.76 13.63
CA ALA A 18 -23.01 -18.28 13.88
C ALA A 18 -21.88 -17.36 13.36
N LEU A 19 -22.04 -16.79 12.15
CA LEU A 19 -20.99 -15.97 11.52
C LEU A 19 -20.99 -14.53 11.99
N ALA A 20 -22.15 -13.89 12.15
CA ALA A 20 -22.20 -12.46 12.44
C ALA A 20 -21.51 -12.08 13.77
N PRO A 21 -21.66 -12.82 14.89
CA PRO A 21 -20.93 -12.51 16.12
C PRO A 21 -19.42 -12.69 15.97
N ALA A 22 -18.98 -13.69 15.18
CA ALA A 22 -17.57 -13.93 14.93
C ALA A 22 -16.94 -12.79 14.09
N LEU A 23 -17.64 -12.36 13.04
CA LEU A 23 -17.24 -11.22 12.22
C LEU A 23 -17.24 -9.92 13.03
N LEU A 24 -18.31 -9.66 13.80
CA LEU A 24 -18.38 -8.47 14.65
C LEU A 24 -17.25 -8.46 15.70
N LEU A 25 -16.96 -9.60 16.33
CA LEU A 25 -15.89 -9.68 17.32
C LEU A 25 -14.50 -9.53 16.66
N ARG A 26 -14.31 -10.04 15.44
CA ARG A 26 -13.10 -9.76 14.64
C ARG A 26 -12.92 -8.26 14.43
N GLU A 27 -13.95 -7.57 13.94
CA GLU A 27 -13.91 -6.11 13.72
C GLU A 27 -13.61 -5.36 15.02
N LEU A 28 -14.28 -5.73 16.12
CA LEU A 28 -14.04 -5.10 17.42
C LEU A 28 -12.61 -5.31 17.90
N ILE A 29 -12.11 -6.55 17.87
CA ILE A 29 -10.72 -6.84 18.23
C ILE A 29 -9.79 -6.00 17.37
N GLY A 30 -10.00 -5.97 16.05
CA GLY A 30 -9.23 -5.18 15.10
C GLY A 30 -9.21 -3.69 15.42
N VAL A 31 -10.37 -3.12 15.73
CA VAL A 31 -10.51 -1.71 16.15
C VAL A 31 -9.77 -1.43 17.46
N PHE A 32 -9.79 -2.36 18.42
CA PHE A 32 -9.06 -2.20 19.69
C PHE A 32 -7.56 -2.46 19.56
N THR A 33 -7.12 -3.39 18.71
CA THR A 33 -5.71 -3.72 18.49
C THR A 33 -5.00 -2.71 17.61
N SER A 34 -5.68 -2.16 16.60
CA SER A 34 -5.17 -1.07 15.76
C SER A 34 -4.93 0.22 16.55
N GLY A 35 -5.69 0.42 17.63
CA GLY A 35 -5.45 1.46 18.62
C GLY A 35 -5.26 2.86 18.02
N THR A 36 -4.33 3.62 18.59
CA THR A 36 -4.04 5.01 18.24
C THR A 36 -3.42 5.21 16.85
N GLY A 37 -3.14 4.15 16.08
CA GLY A 37 -2.49 4.25 14.77
C GLY A 37 -3.43 4.23 13.56
N THR A 38 -4.75 4.27 13.78
CA THR A 38 -5.74 4.18 12.70
C THR A 38 -5.77 5.43 11.83
N THR A 39 -5.68 5.23 10.52
CA THR A 39 -5.88 6.27 9.50
C THR A 39 -7.14 5.93 8.73
N VAL A 40 -8.01 6.91 8.46
CA VAL A 40 -9.16 6.69 7.58
C VAL A 40 -8.74 7.02 6.15
N LEU A 41 -8.51 6.02 5.30
CA LEU A 41 -8.22 6.20 3.87
C LEU A 41 -9.48 5.88 3.04
N ASP A 42 -9.99 6.84 2.29
CA ASP A 42 -11.15 6.67 1.39
C ASP A 42 -12.38 6.02 2.05
N GLY A 43 -12.58 6.30 3.34
CA GLY A 43 -13.67 5.72 4.13
C GLY A 43 -13.42 4.28 4.61
N ALA A 44 -12.19 3.79 4.53
CA ALA A 44 -11.74 2.55 5.16
C ALA A 44 -10.73 2.83 6.27
N LEU A 45 -10.69 2.00 7.30
CA LEU A 45 -9.69 2.08 8.36
C LEU A 45 -8.42 1.37 7.92
N LEU A 46 -7.27 2.01 8.13
CA LEU A 46 -5.94 1.45 7.93
C LEU A 46 -5.16 1.42 9.25
N PRO A 47 -4.56 0.28 9.64
CA PRO A 47 -4.71 -1.05 9.01
C PRO A 47 -6.17 -1.52 9.06
N ASP A 48 -6.56 -2.39 8.12
CA ASP A 48 -7.89 -3.01 8.12
C ASP A 48 -8.10 -3.69 9.48
N PRO A 49 -9.21 -3.43 10.21
CA PRO A 49 -9.50 -4.12 11.46
C PRO A 49 -9.39 -5.63 11.35
N ALA A 50 -9.79 -6.22 10.22
CA ALA A 50 -9.64 -7.65 9.97
C ALA A 50 -8.18 -8.12 10.03
N GLU A 51 -7.26 -7.34 9.46
CA GLU A 51 -5.82 -7.60 9.50
C GLU A 51 -5.25 -7.33 10.89
N ALA A 52 -5.66 -6.22 11.52
CA ALA A 52 -5.22 -5.84 12.86
C ALA A 52 -5.66 -6.84 13.94
N ALA A 53 -6.76 -7.57 13.71
CA ALA A 53 -7.20 -8.66 14.58
C ALA A 53 -6.27 -9.89 14.51
N GLY A 54 -5.42 -9.97 13.49
CA GLY A 54 -4.40 -11.01 13.32
C GLY A 54 -4.94 -12.43 13.41
N TRP A 55 -4.19 -13.31 14.07
CA TRP A 55 -4.57 -14.72 14.22
C TRP A 55 -5.85 -14.92 15.06
N ALA A 56 -6.09 -14.05 16.04
CA ALA A 56 -7.27 -14.14 16.91
C ALA A 56 -8.55 -13.91 16.11
N GLY A 57 -8.54 -12.89 15.24
CA GLY A 57 -9.63 -12.62 14.29
C GLY A 57 -9.91 -13.79 13.35
N ARG A 58 -8.85 -14.36 12.75
CA ARG A 58 -8.98 -15.52 11.86
C ARG A 58 -9.53 -16.75 12.57
N LEU A 59 -9.06 -17.02 13.79
CA LEU A 59 -9.54 -18.15 14.59
C LEU A 59 -11.03 -18.00 14.92
N LEU A 60 -11.48 -16.79 15.25
CA LEU A 60 -12.90 -16.51 15.51
C LEU A 60 -13.77 -16.76 14.28
N VAL A 61 -13.38 -16.25 13.12
CA VAL A 61 -14.12 -16.48 11.87
C VAL A 61 -14.14 -17.96 11.50
N ALA A 62 -13.00 -18.66 11.67
CA ALA A 62 -12.93 -20.10 11.44
C ALA A 62 -13.89 -20.88 12.36
N VAL A 63 -13.90 -20.58 13.65
CA VAL A 63 -14.83 -21.20 14.61
C VAL A 63 -16.29 -20.90 14.25
N GLY A 64 -16.61 -19.64 13.95
CA GLY A 64 -17.96 -19.24 13.50
C GLY A 64 -18.40 -19.97 12.25
N TRP A 65 -17.48 -20.12 11.27
CA TRP A 65 -17.73 -20.85 10.03
C TRP A 65 -17.94 -22.34 10.27
N ILE A 66 -17.15 -22.99 11.14
CA ILE A 66 -17.34 -24.41 11.51
C ILE A 66 -18.72 -24.62 12.13
N VAL A 67 -19.12 -23.75 13.06
CA VAL A 67 -20.44 -23.83 13.70
C VAL A 67 -21.55 -23.61 12.68
N ALA A 68 -21.43 -22.60 11.82
CA ALA A 68 -22.39 -22.31 10.75
C ALA A 68 -22.54 -23.49 9.79
N PHE A 69 -21.42 -24.06 9.36
CA PHE A 69 -21.35 -25.17 8.42
C PHE A 69 -21.93 -26.46 9.01
N ALA A 70 -21.58 -26.79 10.26
CA ALA A 70 -22.07 -27.95 10.99
C ALA A 70 -23.58 -27.86 11.24
N ALA A 71 -24.05 -26.77 11.84
CA ALA A 71 -25.47 -26.57 12.10
C ALA A 71 -26.27 -26.45 10.80
N GLY A 72 -25.72 -25.80 9.78
CA GLY A 72 -26.32 -25.71 8.46
C GLY A 72 -26.49 -27.07 7.79
N THR A 73 -25.55 -27.99 7.99
CA THR A 73 -25.64 -29.38 7.50
C THR A 73 -26.82 -30.11 8.15
N VAL A 74 -27.04 -29.93 9.46
CA VAL A 74 -28.18 -30.52 10.18
C VAL A 74 -29.51 -29.98 9.65
N VAL A 75 -29.61 -28.65 9.45
CA VAL A 75 -30.81 -28.02 8.88
C VAL A 75 -31.07 -28.47 7.43
N ALA A 76 -30.02 -28.55 6.62
CA ALA A 76 -30.12 -29.00 5.23
C ALA A 76 -30.55 -30.48 5.15
N ALA A 77 -30.00 -31.34 6.02
CA ALA A 77 -30.41 -32.74 6.14
C ALA A 77 -31.89 -32.85 6.54
N GLY A 78 -32.33 -32.08 7.53
CA GLY A 78 -33.73 -31.96 7.92
C GLY A 78 -34.64 -31.62 6.73
N GLY A 79 -34.30 -30.58 5.97
CA GLY A 79 -35.07 -30.16 4.79
C GLY A 79 -35.16 -31.25 3.71
N GLN A 80 -34.08 -32.00 3.48
CA GLN A 80 -34.08 -33.13 2.53
C GLN A 80 -34.91 -34.31 3.02
N ARG A 81 -35.01 -34.52 4.34
CA ARG A 81 -35.86 -35.55 4.98
C ARG A 81 -37.29 -35.05 5.28
N GLY A 82 -37.63 -33.82 4.89
CA GLY A 82 -38.95 -33.23 5.14
C GLY A 82 -39.23 -32.89 6.61
N ARG A 83 -38.18 -32.76 7.44
CA ARG A 83 -38.26 -32.41 8.87
C ARG A 83 -37.82 -30.96 9.08
N HIS A 84 -38.64 -30.18 9.78
CA HIS A 84 -38.29 -28.82 10.15
C HIS A 84 -37.43 -28.79 11.41
N VAL A 85 -36.12 -28.67 11.24
CA VAL A 85 -35.15 -28.56 12.32
C VAL A 85 -35.14 -27.13 12.87
N SER A 86 -35.19 -26.99 14.19
CA SER A 86 -35.02 -25.69 14.85
C SER A 86 -33.59 -25.16 14.66
N PRO A 87 -33.40 -23.91 14.17
CA PRO A 87 -32.08 -23.29 14.06
C PRO A 87 -31.27 -23.34 15.37
N TRP A 88 -31.94 -23.08 16.49
CA TRP A 88 -31.31 -23.10 17.82
C TRP A 88 -30.89 -24.50 18.26
N ALA A 89 -31.68 -25.52 17.93
CA ALA A 89 -31.33 -26.90 18.24
C ALA A 89 -30.11 -27.36 17.41
N ALA A 90 -30.10 -27.02 16.11
CA ALA A 90 -28.95 -27.29 15.23
C ALA A 90 -27.66 -26.59 15.71
N LEU A 91 -27.75 -25.31 16.09
CA LEU A 91 -26.62 -24.56 16.66
C LEU A 91 -26.11 -25.20 17.96
N ARG A 92 -27.01 -25.60 18.86
CA ARG A 92 -26.64 -26.26 20.12
C ARG A 92 -25.92 -27.58 19.89
N VAL A 93 -26.36 -28.36 18.89
CA VAL A 93 -25.68 -29.59 18.48
C VAL A 93 -24.28 -29.27 17.94
N ALA A 94 -24.15 -28.30 17.03
CA ALA A 94 -22.86 -27.89 16.49
C ALA A 94 -21.88 -27.42 17.57
N VAL A 95 -22.32 -26.58 18.51
CA VAL A 95 -21.49 -26.07 19.62
C VAL A 95 -21.08 -27.21 20.56
N ARG A 96 -22.00 -28.12 20.93
CA ARG A 96 -21.67 -29.29 21.78
C ARG A 96 -20.65 -30.22 21.12
N ARG A 97 -20.64 -30.27 19.79
CA ARG A 97 -19.69 -31.10 19.01
C ARG A 97 -18.45 -30.33 18.56
N LEU A 98 -18.33 -29.04 18.88
CA LEU A 98 -17.23 -28.17 18.44
C LEU A 98 -15.84 -28.72 18.78
N PRO A 99 -15.55 -29.27 19.98
CA PRO A 99 -14.23 -29.81 20.28
C PRO A 99 -13.81 -30.92 19.31
N TRP A 100 -14.75 -31.81 18.96
CA TRP A 100 -14.52 -32.88 17.99
C TRP A 100 -14.37 -32.36 16.56
N LEU A 101 -15.18 -31.36 16.18
CA LEU A 101 -15.07 -30.71 14.88
C LEU A 101 -13.72 -30.01 14.71
N MET A 102 -13.23 -29.32 15.75
CA MET A 102 -11.92 -28.66 15.76
C MET A 102 -10.78 -29.66 15.60
N VAL A 103 -10.78 -30.76 16.36
CA VAL A 103 -9.75 -31.82 16.24
C VAL A 103 -9.74 -32.40 14.83
N MET A 104 -10.91 -32.68 14.26
CA MET A 104 -11.00 -33.24 12.92
C MET A 104 -10.58 -32.25 11.83
N LEU A 105 -10.96 -30.97 11.97
CA LEU A 105 -10.53 -29.94 11.04
C LEU A 105 -9.01 -29.75 11.13
N LEU A 106 -8.43 -29.75 12.32
CA LEU A 106 -6.98 -29.68 12.50
C LEU A 106 -6.28 -30.85 11.80
N LEU A 107 -6.79 -32.08 11.95
CA LEU A 107 -6.26 -33.24 11.23
C LEU A 107 -6.39 -33.11 9.70
N VAL A 108 -7.50 -32.53 9.21
CA VAL A 108 -7.68 -32.24 7.78
C VAL A 108 -6.69 -31.19 7.29
N VAL A 109 -6.44 -30.13 8.06
CA VAL A 109 -5.46 -29.08 7.74
C VAL A 109 -4.04 -29.65 7.75
N ILE A 110 -3.67 -30.45 8.76
CA ILE A 110 -2.36 -31.12 8.82
C ILE A 110 -2.18 -32.05 7.62
N ALA A 111 -3.22 -32.82 7.25
CA ALA A 111 -3.17 -33.68 6.08
C ALA A 111 -3.05 -32.87 4.77
N ALA A 112 -3.75 -31.75 4.66
CA ALA A 112 -3.65 -30.84 3.51
C ALA A 112 -2.23 -30.29 3.36
N GLN A 113 -1.68 -29.76 4.46
CA GLN A 113 -0.33 -29.18 4.50
C GLN A 113 0.74 -30.22 4.22
N GLY A 114 0.65 -31.41 4.85
CA GLY A 114 1.58 -32.51 4.58
C GLY A 114 1.55 -32.94 3.10
N LEU A 115 0.37 -32.94 2.48
CA LEU A 115 0.21 -33.28 1.08
C LEU A 115 0.72 -32.18 0.14
N MET A 116 0.56 -30.90 0.49
CA MET A 116 1.15 -29.76 -0.23
C MET A 116 2.67 -29.79 -0.15
N LEU A 117 3.24 -30.00 1.05
CA LEU A 117 4.68 -30.12 1.26
C LEU A 117 5.27 -31.30 0.50
N PHE A 118 4.59 -32.46 0.53
CA PHE A 118 5.00 -33.64 -0.23
C PHE A 118 4.92 -33.39 -1.75
N GLY A 119 3.86 -32.75 -2.23
CA GLY A 119 3.71 -32.37 -3.65
C GLY A 119 4.81 -31.41 -4.10
N GLY A 120 5.11 -30.38 -3.30
CA GLY A 120 6.20 -29.44 -3.56
C GLY A 120 7.57 -30.12 -3.54
N ALA A 121 7.82 -31.02 -2.58
CA ALA A 121 9.05 -31.79 -2.51
C ALA A 121 9.20 -32.74 -3.72
N ALA A 122 8.14 -33.45 -4.12
CA ALA A 122 8.14 -34.33 -5.28
C ALA A 122 8.38 -33.56 -6.59
N LEU A 123 7.78 -32.38 -6.74
CA LEU A 123 8.04 -31.48 -7.87
C LEU A 123 9.49 -30.98 -7.88
N SER A 124 10.04 -30.64 -6.72
CA SER A 124 11.45 -30.21 -6.61
C SER A 124 12.43 -31.34 -6.96
N MET A 125 12.11 -32.59 -6.60
CA MET A 125 12.91 -33.78 -6.93
C MET A 125 12.89 -34.13 -8.43
N LEU A 126 11.83 -33.76 -9.16
CA LEU A 126 11.73 -33.96 -10.61
C LEU A 126 12.57 -32.95 -11.41
N GLY A 127 13.36 -32.08 -10.75
CA GLY A 127 14.27 -31.14 -11.41
C GLY A 127 13.57 -29.99 -12.14
N ALA A 128 12.25 -29.86 -11.98
CA ALA A 128 11.49 -28.76 -12.54
C ALA A 128 11.82 -27.47 -11.77
N ARG A 129 12.78 -26.69 -12.28
CA ARG A 129 12.86 -25.24 -12.02
C ARG A 129 11.73 -24.55 -12.78
N ALA A 130 10.50 -24.98 -12.50
CA ALA A 130 9.32 -24.41 -13.11
C ALA A 130 9.18 -22.98 -12.60
N SER A 131 9.09 -22.03 -13.51
CA SER A 131 8.72 -20.66 -13.18
C SER A 131 7.31 -20.66 -12.54
N VAL A 132 6.99 -19.69 -11.68
CA VAL A 132 5.65 -19.52 -11.05
C VAL A 132 4.48 -19.78 -12.02
N PRO A 133 4.50 -19.30 -13.29
CA PRO A 133 3.43 -19.60 -14.24
C PRO A 133 3.34 -21.07 -14.70
N GLU A 134 4.45 -21.81 -14.78
CA GLU A 134 4.42 -23.25 -15.10
C GLU A 134 3.87 -24.08 -13.93
N LEU A 135 4.16 -23.68 -12.69
CA LEU A 135 3.53 -24.22 -11.48
C LEU A 135 2.02 -23.96 -11.46
N ALA A 136 1.57 -22.78 -11.93
CA ALA A 136 0.15 -22.47 -12.08
C ALA A 136 -0.53 -23.33 -13.15
N ALA A 137 0.17 -23.72 -14.21
CA ALA A 137 -0.35 -24.61 -15.26
C ALA A 137 -0.40 -26.10 -14.83
N MET A 138 0.53 -26.56 -13.98
CA MET A 138 0.53 -27.93 -13.42
C MET A 138 -0.35 -28.07 -12.16
N SER A 139 -0.63 -26.96 -11.48
CA SER A 139 -1.52 -26.85 -10.32
C SER A 139 -2.80 -27.70 -10.42
N PRO A 140 -3.65 -27.61 -11.47
CA PRO A 140 -4.92 -28.35 -11.47
C PRO A 140 -4.76 -29.87 -11.40
N PHE A 141 -3.70 -30.45 -11.95
CA PHE A 141 -3.50 -31.90 -11.96
C PHE A 141 -3.04 -32.47 -10.61
N VAL A 142 -2.29 -31.68 -9.83
CA VAL A 142 -1.85 -32.06 -8.48
C VAL A 142 -2.88 -31.62 -7.44
N LEU A 143 -3.43 -30.41 -7.58
CA LEU A 143 -4.37 -29.81 -6.63
C LEU A 143 -5.75 -30.49 -6.68
N ALA A 144 -6.25 -30.90 -7.85
CA ALA A 144 -7.55 -31.56 -7.95
C ALA A 144 -7.66 -32.87 -7.15
N PRO A 145 -6.74 -33.86 -7.27
CA PRO A 145 -6.83 -35.08 -6.46
C PRO A 145 -6.65 -34.80 -4.97
N VAL A 146 -5.76 -33.86 -4.60
CA VAL A 146 -5.60 -33.37 -3.21
C VAL A 146 -6.91 -32.84 -2.66
N LEU A 147 -7.57 -31.95 -3.41
CA LEU A 147 -8.84 -31.36 -3.03
C LEU A 147 -9.98 -32.38 -3.02
N ILE A 148 -9.98 -33.38 -3.91
CA ILE A 148 -10.95 -34.48 -3.88
C ILE A 148 -10.78 -35.33 -2.61
N VAL A 149 -9.55 -35.66 -2.24
CA VAL A 149 -9.25 -36.37 -0.99
C VAL A 149 -9.67 -35.53 0.22
N LEU A 150 -9.34 -34.22 0.23
CA LEU A 150 -9.76 -33.33 1.30
C LEU A 150 -11.30 -33.23 1.41
N ALA A 151 -11.96 -33.06 0.27
CA ALA A 151 -13.40 -32.87 0.23
C ALA A 151 -14.15 -34.14 0.66
N THR A 152 -13.61 -35.33 0.35
CA THR A 152 -14.16 -36.59 0.87
C THR A 152 -13.95 -36.76 2.37
N ARG A 153 -12.88 -36.21 2.96
CA ARG A 153 -12.70 -36.17 4.42
C ARG A 153 -13.70 -35.28 5.12
N LEU A 154 -14.27 -34.27 4.45
CA LEU A 154 -15.33 -33.42 5.03
C LEU A 154 -16.63 -34.19 5.32
N LEU A 155 -16.81 -35.40 4.79
CA LEU A 155 -17.92 -36.30 5.17
C LEU A 155 -17.84 -36.78 6.63
N VAL A 156 -16.74 -36.53 7.34
CA VAL A 156 -16.68 -36.73 8.79
C VAL A 156 -17.60 -35.75 9.53
N ILE A 157 -17.84 -34.55 9.01
CA ILE A 157 -18.66 -33.53 9.65
C ILE A 157 -20.12 -33.95 9.79
N PRO A 158 -20.84 -34.40 8.73
CA PRO A 158 -22.19 -34.91 8.87
C PRO A 158 -22.23 -36.15 9.75
N ALA A 159 -21.22 -37.03 9.67
CA ALA A 159 -21.12 -38.19 10.57
C ALA A 159 -20.97 -37.80 12.05
N ILE A 160 -20.33 -36.65 12.34
CA ILE A 160 -20.17 -36.14 13.71
C ILE A 160 -21.46 -35.52 14.25
N VAL A 161 -22.15 -34.75 13.42
CA VAL A 161 -23.32 -33.97 13.84
C VAL A 161 -24.63 -34.74 13.72
N LEU A 162 -24.69 -35.77 12.86
CA LEU A 162 -25.88 -36.59 12.62
C LEU A 162 -25.83 -38.01 13.21
N GLY A 163 -24.71 -38.44 13.82
CA GLY A 163 -24.54 -39.80 14.36
C GLY A 163 -24.14 -39.87 15.85
N ASP A 164 -24.33 -41.04 16.47
CA ASP A 164 -24.33 -41.18 17.93
C ASP A 164 -22.98 -41.51 18.61
N GLY A 165 -21.88 -41.88 17.92
CA GLY A 165 -20.64 -42.29 18.64
C GLY A 165 -19.31 -41.94 17.95
N ALA A 166 -18.32 -41.44 18.72
CA ALA A 166 -17.06 -40.87 18.23
C ALA A 166 -16.00 -41.88 17.75
N GLY A 167 -16.05 -43.15 18.18
CA GLY A 167 -14.93 -44.10 18.06
C GLY A 167 -14.55 -44.54 16.64
N ASN A 168 -15.52 -44.76 15.73
CA ASN A 168 -15.27 -45.33 14.39
C ASN A 168 -15.60 -44.39 13.22
N ARG A 169 -15.78 -43.09 13.47
CA ARG A 169 -16.31 -42.13 12.47
C ARG A 169 -15.37 -41.92 11.27
N LEU A 170 -14.06 -41.95 11.50
CA LEU A 170 -13.09 -41.72 10.41
C LEU A 170 -13.09 -42.88 9.41
N ALA A 171 -13.08 -44.12 9.91
CA ALA A 171 -13.15 -45.34 9.12
C ALA A 171 -14.48 -45.42 8.36
N HIS A 172 -15.59 -45.07 9.03
CA HIS A 172 -16.92 -45.04 8.41
C HIS A 172 -17.02 -43.98 7.31
N ALA A 173 -16.56 -42.75 7.56
CA ALA A 173 -16.52 -41.69 6.54
C ALA A 173 -15.65 -42.07 5.33
N HIS A 174 -14.52 -42.75 5.59
CA HIS A 174 -13.69 -43.31 4.53
C HIS A 174 -14.39 -44.38 3.72
N ALA A 175 -15.08 -45.30 4.39
CA ALA A 175 -15.80 -46.36 3.70
C ALA A 175 -17.03 -45.82 2.93
N LEU A 176 -17.65 -44.73 3.40
CA LEU A 176 -18.70 -44.00 2.66
C LEU A 176 -18.17 -43.34 1.39
N ALA A 177 -16.94 -42.80 1.43
CA ALA A 177 -16.26 -42.22 0.26
C ALA A 177 -15.73 -43.30 -0.71
N ALA A 178 -15.36 -44.48 -0.19
CA ALA A 178 -14.78 -45.58 -0.95
C ALA A 178 -15.74 -46.08 -2.06
N GLY A 179 -15.30 -45.94 -3.32
CA GLY A 179 -16.06 -46.32 -4.52
C GLY A 179 -17.12 -45.29 -4.98
N ARG A 180 -17.03 -44.06 -4.47
CA ARG A 180 -17.84 -42.89 -4.89
C ARG A 180 -16.99 -41.70 -5.34
N LEU A 181 -15.66 -41.86 -5.36
CA LEU A 181 -14.65 -40.83 -5.54
C LEU A 181 -14.86 -39.90 -6.74
N MET A 182 -15.12 -40.42 -7.95
CA MET A 182 -15.26 -39.54 -9.13
C MET A 182 -16.53 -38.68 -9.08
N ARG A 183 -17.73 -39.28 -9.03
CA ARG A 183 -18.98 -38.50 -9.10
C ARG A 183 -19.22 -37.65 -7.83
N THR A 184 -18.88 -38.20 -6.67
CA THR A 184 -19.09 -37.55 -5.37
C THR A 184 -17.98 -36.56 -5.06
N GLY A 185 -16.73 -36.93 -5.40
CA GLY A 185 -15.58 -36.05 -5.29
C GLY A 185 -15.71 -34.85 -6.20
N VAL A 186 -16.21 -34.99 -7.44
CA VAL A 186 -16.47 -33.82 -8.31
C VAL A 186 -17.56 -32.92 -7.72
N SER A 187 -18.68 -33.46 -7.21
CA SER A 187 -19.72 -32.63 -6.59
C SER A 187 -19.23 -31.93 -5.32
N LEU A 188 -18.41 -32.62 -4.52
CA LEU A 188 -17.81 -32.04 -3.31
C LEU A 188 -16.76 -30.99 -3.69
N LEU A 189 -15.89 -31.27 -4.66
CA LEU A 189 -14.91 -30.32 -5.17
C LEU A 189 -15.61 -29.05 -5.66
N LEU A 190 -16.64 -29.19 -6.50
CA LEU A 190 -17.35 -28.04 -7.07
C LEU A 190 -18.12 -27.26 -6.00
N GLY A 191 -18.91 -27.95 -5.17
CA GLY A 191 -19.81 -27.33 -4.19
C GLY A 191 -19.16 -26.90 -2.88
N VAL A 192 -18.01 -27.49 -2.52
CA VAL A 192 -17.33 -27.24 -1.24
C VAL A 192 -16.04 -26.44 -1.39
N VAL A 193 -15.37 -26.53 -2.55
CA VAL A 193 -14.11 -25.83 -2.79
C VAL A 193 -14.28 -24.76 -3.87
N VAL A 194 -14.60 -25.15 -5.11
CA VAL A 194 -14.54 -24.24 -6.27
C VAL A 194 -15.57 -23.11 -6.17
N LEU A 195 -16.85 -23.41 -5.98
CA LEU A 195 -17.89 -22.38 -5.89
C LEU A 195 -17.68 -21.41 -4.71
N PRO A 196 -17.34 -21.89 -3.49
CA PRO A 196 -16.93 -21.02 -2.40
C PRO A 196 -15.73 -20.13 -2.75
N LEU A 197 -14.68 -20.70 -3.36
CA LEU A 197 -13.49 -19.94 -3.76
C LEU A 197 -13.83 -18.87 -4.80
N VAL A 198 -14.68 -19.17 -5.78
CA VAL A 198 -15.17 -18.21 -6.76
C VAL A 198 -16.00 -17.11 -6.09
N ALA A 199 -16.85 -17.47 -5.12
CA ALA A 199 -17.65 -16.50 -4.38
C ALA A 199 -16.78 -15.56 -3.54
N THR A 200 -15.73 -16.07 -2.88
CA THR A 200 -14.79 -15.24 -2.10
C THR A 200 -13.91 -14.40 -3.01
N ALA A 201 -13.38 -14.96 -4.11
CA ALA A 201 -12.57 -14.21 -5.08
C ALA A 201 -13.38 -13.10 -5.77
N LEU A 202 -14.65 -13.35 -6.08
CA LEU A 202 -15.55 -12.32 -6.62
C LEU A 202 -15.81 -11.22 -5.57
N ALA A 203 -16.05 -11.59 -4.31
CA ALA A 203 -16.23 -10.63 -3.22
C ALA A 203 -14.99 -9.75 -3.05
N GLU A 204 -13.79 -10.33 -3.09
CA GLU A 204 -12.50 -9.64 -3.03
C GLU A 204 -12.29 -8.71 -4.22
N THR A 205 -12.61 -9.17 -5.45
CA THR A 205 -12.52 -8.37 -6.67
C THR A 205 -13.42 -7.13 -6.61
N ILE A 206 -14.64 -7.28 -6.06
CA ILE A 206 -15.57 -6.16 -5.88
C ILE A 206 -15.11 -5.26 -4.73
N ALA A 207 -14.59 -5.84 -3.63
CA ALA A 207 -14.06 -5.12 -2.48
C ALA A 207 -12.91 -4.18 -2.86
N MET A 208 -12.01 -4.60 -3.76
CA MET A 208 -10.94 -3.76 -4.29
C MET A 208 -11.46 -2.51 -5.01
N ARG A 209 -12.64 -2.60 -5.64
CA ARG A 209 -13.27 -1.46 -6.34
C ARG A 209 -14.17 -0.61 -5.46
N ALA A 210 -14.60 -1.16 -4.33
CA ALA A 210 -15.50 -0.51 -3.39
C ALA A 210 -15.09 -0.90 -1.96
N PRO A 211 -14.04 -0.30 -1.39
CA PRO A 211 -13.50 -0.69 -0.08
C PRO A 211 -14.55 -0.55 1.03
N ALA A 212 -15.44 0.43 0.95
CA ALA A 212 -16.59 0.57 1.85
C ALA A 212 -17.57 -0.63 1.81
N ALA A 213 -17.55 -1.43 0.75
CA ALA A 213 -18.35 -2.65 0.58
C ALA A 213 -17.57 -3.95 0.87
N ALA A 214 -16.29 -3.88 1.24
CA ALA A 214 -15.46 -5.07 1.46
C ALA A 214 -16.02 -5.99 2.55
N VAL A 215 -16.25 -5.47 3.76
CA VAL A 215 -16.79 -6.21 4.90
C VAL A 215 -18.16 -6.86 4.61
N PRO A 216 -19.17 -6.14 4.06
CA PRO A 216 -20.45 -6.78 3.77
C PRO A 216 -20.34 -7.84 2.65
N LEU A 217 -19.47 -7.64 1.65
CA LEU A 217 -19.25 -8.63 0.59
C LEU A 217 -18.54 -9.87 1.11
N GLU A 218 -17.56 -9.72 2.00
CA GLU A 218 -16.90 -10.83 2.69
C GLU A 218 -17.91 -11.65 3.51
N ALA A 219 -18.72 -10.97 4.32
CA ALA A 219 -19.77 -11.60 5.13
C ALA A 219 -20.78 -12.39 4.26
N LEU A 220 -21.20 -11.80 3.14
CA LEU A 220 -22.09 -12.45 2.17
C LEU A 220 -21.41 -13.63 1.46
N GLY A 221 -20.13 -13.50 1.09
CA GLY A 221 -19.33 -14.55 0.48
C GLY A 221 -19.17 -15.76 1.42
N LEU A 222 -18.81 -15.52 2.67
CA LEU A 222 -18.72 -16.55 3.71
C LEU A 222 -20.07 -17.21 3.99
N ALA A 223 -21.15 -16.43 4.04
CA ALA A 223 -22.49 -16.97 4.23
C ALA A 223 -22.95 -17.82 3.04
N ALA A 224 -22.67 -17.38 1.81
CA ALA A 224 -22.96 -18.13 0.58
C ALA A 224 -22.15 -19.43 0.51
N ALA A 225 -20.85 -19.37 0.85
CA ALA A 225 -19.98 -20.52 0.96
C ALA A 225 -20.53 -21.54 1.97
N ALA A 226 -20.78 -21.14 3.21
CA ALA A 226 -21.33 -22.01 4.25
C ALA A 226 -22.67 -22.62 3.81
N PHE A 227 -23.54 -21.84 3.17
CA PHE A 227 -24.81 -22.32 2.64
C PHE A 227 -24.65 -23.42 1.58
N LEU A 228 -23.80 -23.19 0.57
CA LEU A 228 -23.55 -24.13 -0.52
C LEU A 228 -22.88 -25.41 0.01
N GLN A 229 -21.89 -25.24 0.89
CA GLN A 229 -21.16 -26.31 1.53
C GLN A 229 -22.10 -27.20 2.33
N SER A 230 -22.89 -26.63 3.27
CA SER A 230 -23.82 -27.40 4.11
C SER A 230 -24.83 -28.19 3.29
N ARG A 231 -25.33 -27.59 2.20
CA ARG A 231 -26.35 -28.22 1.35
C ARG A 231 -25.78 -29.37 0.53
N THR A 232 -24.59 -29.17 -0.05
CA THR A 232 -23.87 -30.19 -0.83
C THR A 232 -23.49 -31.37 0.05
N LEU A 233 -22.99 -31.09 1.25
CA LEU A 233 -22.57 -32.10 2.20
C LEU A 233 -23.75 -32.95 2.69
N ALA A 234 -24.88 -32.32 3.03
CA ALA A 234 -26.10 -33.03 3.41
C ALA A 234 -26.63 -33.91 2.29
N ASP A 235 -26.67 -33.39 1.05
CA ASP A 235 -27.12 -34.16 -0.12
C ASP A 235 -26.22 -35.36 -0.40
N VAL A 236 -24.90 -35.16 -0.39
CA VAL A 236 -23.94 -36.24 -0.60
C VAL A 236 -24.04 -37.30 0.50
N TYR A 237 -24.18 -36.89 1.75
CA TYR A 237 -24.25 -37.79 2.90
C TYR A 237 -25.54 -38.64 2.90
N LEU A 238 -26.68 -38.03 2.54
CA LEU A 238 -27.99 -38.71 2.57
C LEU A 238 -28.30 -39.55 1.33
N ARG A 239 -27.54 -39.40 0.23
CA ARG A 239 -27.74 -40.23 -0.98
C ARG A 239 -27.44 -41.71 -0.69
N ARG A 240 -28.49 -42.55 -0.71
CA ARG A 240 -28.39 -44.02 -0.61
C ARG A 240 -27.60 -44.63 -1.76
N ARG A 241 -26.88 -45.72 -1.48
CA ARG A 241 -26.15 -46.51 -2.49
C ARG A 241 -27.09 -47.58 -3.03
N ALA A 242 -27.67 -47.37 -4.22
CA ALA A 242 -28.49 -48.40 -4.83
C ALA A 242 -27.61 -49.61 -5.23
N GLY A 243 -27.78 -50.75 -4.53
CA GLY A 243 -27.33 -52.07 -4.99
C GLY A 243 -25.83 -52.37 -4.90
N ARG A 244 -25.07 -51.75 -3.99
CA ARG A 244 -23.65 -52.14 -3.76
C ARG A 244 -23.37 -52.44 -2.28
N PRO A 245 -22.73 -53.58 -1.97
CA PRO A 245 -22.32 -53.90 -0.60
C PRO A 245 -21.28 -52.88 -0.12
N GLY A 246 -21.57 -52.27 1.03
CA GLY A 246 -20.71 -51.30 1.71
C GLY A 246 -21.44 -50.71 2.92
N PRO A 247 -20.73 -50.09 3.87
CA PRO A 247 -21.36 -49.46 5.02
C PRO A 247 -22.31 -48.35 4.54
N GLU A 248 -23.58 -48.49 4.88
CA GLU A 248 -24.61 -47.48 4.59
C GLU A 248 -24.81 -46.58 5.79
N VAL A 249 -25.18 -45.32 5.53
CA VAL A 249 -25.65 -44.41 6.57
C VAL A 249 -26.94 -44.98 7.15
N SER A 250 -26.99 -45.15 8.47
CA SER A 250 -28.21 -45.51 9.19
C SER A 250 -29.20 -44.35 9.11
N LEU A 251 -30.07 -44.36 8.08
CA LEU A 251 -31.05 -43.29 7.91
C LEU A 251 -32.07 -43.23 9.05
N ASP A 252 -32.33 -44.35 9.72
CA ASP A 252 -33.27 -44.41 10.84
C ASP A 252 -32.73 -43.65 12.06
N GLU A 253 -31.41 -43.74 12.31
CA GLU A 253 -30.74 -42.98 13.37
C GLU A 253 -30.74 -41.48 13.06
N VAL A 254 -30.44 -41.12 11.80
CA VAL A 254 -30.51 -39.73 11.34
C VAL A 254 -31.93 -39.18 11.46
N ASP A 255 -32.95 -39.94 11.07
CA ASP A 255 -34.35 -39.52 11.18
C ASP A 255 -34.80 -39.37 12.63
N ARG A 256 -34.34 -40.25 13.53
CA ARG A 256 -34.58 -40.15 14.98
C ARG A 256 -34.01 -38.85 15.53
N LEU A 257 -32.73 -38.57 15.26
CA LEU A 257 -32.09 -37.32 15.70
C LEU A 257 -32.79 -36.10 15.11
N LEU A 258 -33.11 -36.09 13.82
CA LEU A 258 -33.81 -34.98 13.17
C LEU A 258 -35.22 -34.78 13.73
N ALA A 259 -35.89 -35.85 14.17
CA ALA A 259 -37.18 -35.76 14.86
C ALA A 259 -37.03 -35.13 16.25
N GLU A 260 -36.00 -35.48 17.02
CA GLU A 260 -35.70 -34.85 18.31
C GLU A 260 -35.37 -33.35 18.19
N LEU A 261 -34.72 -32.96 17.11
CA LEU A 261 -34.36 -31.56 16.83
C LEU A 261 -35.48 -30.78 16.14
N SER A 262 -36.58 -31.44 15.78
CA SER A 262 -37.70 -30.80 15.09
C SER A 262 -38.53 -29.96 16.05
N ALA A 263 -38.96 -28.79 15.60
CA ALA A 263 -39.81 -27.90 16.37
C ALA A 263 -41.09 -27.58 15.59
N PRO A 264 -42.19 -27.19 16.27
CA PRO A 264 -43.38 -26.68 15.59
C PRO A 264 -42.99 -25.52 14.67
N ALA A 265 -43.38 -25.60 13.40
CA ALA A 265 -42.99 -24.63 12.41
C ALA A 265 -43.58 -23.25 12.74
N ALA A 266 -42.75 -22.31 13.20
CA ALA A 266 -43.09 -20.90 13.29
C ALA A 266 -42.42 -20.12 12.15
N PRO A 267 -43.09 -19.92 11.00
CA PRO A 267 -42.49 -19.20 9.88
C PRO A 267 -42.80 -17.71 9.98
N SER A 268 -41.89 -16.88 10.50
CA SER A 268 -41.98 -15.43 10.27
C SER A 268 -41.10 -15.04 9.08
N ARG A 269 -41.63 -14.23 8.14
CA ARG A 269 -40.80 -13.58 7.11
C ARG A 269 -39.73 -12.69 7.75
N ALA A 270 -40.02 -12.18 8.94
CA ALA A 270 -39.11 -11.39 9.77
C ALA A 270 -37.79 -12.11 10.08
N ALA A 271 -37.80 -13.44 10.29
CA ALA A 271 -36.56 -14.18 10.59
C ALA A 271 -35.53 -14.14 9.45
N GLY A 272 -35.98 -14.18 8.19
CA GLY A 272 -35.07 -14.11 7.05
C GLY A 272 -34.47 -12.72 6.85
N ALA A 273 -35.29 -11.67 6.99
CA ALA A 273 -34.80 -10.29 6.93
C ALA A 273 -33.86 -9.97 8.10
N GLY A 274 -34.20 -10.45 9.31
CA GLY A 274 -33.35 -10.33 10.49
C GLY A 274 -32.00 -11.02 10.34
N ALA A 275 -31.94 -12.19 9.68
CA ALA A 275 -30.67 -12.88 9.40
C ALA A 275 -29.77 -12.08 8.45
N ILE A 276 -30.32 -11.46 7.41
CA ILE A 276 -29.55 -10.60 6.49
C ILE A 276 -29.08 -9.35 7.23
N ALA A 277 -29.97 -8.69 7.99
CA ALA A 277 -29.60 -7.53 8.80
C ALA A 277 -28.49 -7.86 9.80
N LEU A 278 -28.54 -9.05 10.41
CA LEU A 278 -27.51 -9.53 11.34
C LEU A 278 -26.17 -9.77 10.63
N LEU A 279 -26.16 -10.34 9.43
CA LEU A 279 -24.94 -10.52 8.62
C LEU A 279 -24.33 -9.18 8.17
N LEU A 280 -25.15 -8.14 8.00
CA LEU A 280 -24.69 -6.79 7.67
C LEU A 280 -24.29 -5.96 8.89
N ALA A 281 -24.60 -6.41 10.12
CA ALA A 281 -24.28 -5.68 11.33
C ALA A 281 -22.77 -5.39 11.52
N PRO A 282 -21.83 -6.32 11.22
CA PRO A 282 -20.39 -6.03 11.28
C PRO A 282 -19.99 -4.90 10.32
N ALA A 283 -20.55 -4.89 9.10
CA ALA A 283 -20.30 -3.83 8.12
C ALA A 283 -20.83 -2.47 8.59
N LEU A 284 -22.04 -2.45 9.17
CA LEU A 284 -22.61 -1.23 9.74
C LEU A 284 -21.81 -0.73 10.95
N ALA A 285 -21.30 -1.63 11.79
CA ALA A 285 -20.44 -1.29 12.91
C ALA A 285 -19.11 -0.69 12.42
N GLY A 286 -18.45 -1.31 11.44
CA GLY A 286 -17.23 -0.78 10.82
C GLY A 286 -17.46 0.59 10.18
N GLY A 287 -18.54 0.74 9.40
CA GLY A 287 -18.92 2.03 8.81
C GLY A 287 -19.24 3.10 9.86
N ALA A 288 -19.88 2.74 10.98
CA ALA A 288 -20.12 3.67 12.09
C ALA A 288 -18.82 4.11 12.77
N VAL A 289 -17.81 3.23 12.88
CA VAL A 289 -16.48 3.61 13.39
C VAL A 289 -15.78 4.56 12.41
N VAL A 290 -15.87 4.32 11.11
CA VAL A 290 -15.31 5.24 10.09
C VAL A 290 -15.96 6.62 10.16
N VAL A 291 -17.29 6.67 10.15
CA VAL A 291 -18.06 7.93 10.13
C VAL A 291 -17.93 8.68 11.45
N GLY A 292 -18.03 7.95 12.56
CA GLY A 292 -17.91 8.52 13.91
C GLY A 292 -16.48 8.93 14.24
N ASP A 293 -15.48 8.33 13.59
CA ASP A 293 -14.05 8.55 13.81
C ASP A 293 -13.74 8.71 15.32
N PRO A 294 -14.09 7.70 16.15
CA PRO A 294 -14.01 7.83 17.60
C PRO A 294 -12.57 8.04 18.09
N PHE A 295 -11.59 7.81 17.23
CA PHE A 295 -10.18 7.99 17.54
C PHE A 295 -9.65 9.37 17.16
N GLY A 296 -10.38 10.16 16.35
CA GLY A 296 -9.90 11.43 15.81
C GLY A 296 -8.58 11.25 15.05
N GLY A 297 -8.49 10.17 14.26
CA GLY A 297 -7.29 9.82 13.51
C GLY A 297 -7.06 10.75 12.33
N PRO A 298 -5.86 10.71 11.71
CA PRO A 298 -5.65 11.36 10.43
C PRO A 298 -6.58 10.78 9.37
N ARG A 299 -7.09 11.64 8.49
CA ARG A 299 -7.92 11.25 7.34
C ARG A 299 -7.12 11.44 6.08
N ALA A 300 -6.99 10.38 5.31
CA ALA A 300 -6.33 10.36 4.02
C ALA A 300 -7.37 10.16 2.92
N THR A 301 -7.18 10.82 1.78
CA THR A 301 -7.99 10.59 0.57
C THR A 301 -7.05 10.33 -0.58
N ARG A 302 -7.16 9.15 -1.22
CA ARG A 302 -6.35 8.79 -2.38
C ARG A 302 -7.12 9.09 -3.65
N LYS A 303 -6.42 9.64 -4.64
CA LYS A 303 -6.94 9.87 -5.98
C LYS A 303 -5.95 9.37 -7.00
N GLU A 304 -6.43 8.64 -7.99
CA GLU A 304 -5.66 8.36 -9.19
C GLU A 304 -5.66 9.62 -10.06
N VAL A 305 -4.48 9.96 -10.59
CA VAL A 305 -4.27 11.14 -11.43
C VAL A 305 -3.66 10.73 -12.77
N SER A 306 -4.04 11.43 -13.84
CA SER A 306 -3.70 11.05 -15.22
C SER A 306 -2.52 11.82 -15.81
N TRP A 307 -1.72 12.50 -14.98
CA TRP A 307 -0.58 13.30 -15.45
C TRP A 307 0.46 12.40 -16.11
N SER A 308 1.17 12.89 -17.13
CA SER A 308 2.30 12.20 -17.75
C SER A 308 3.62 12.55 -17.05
N GLY A 309 4.58 11.64 -17.10
CA GLY A 309 5.95 11.86 -16.63
C GLY A 309 6.24 11.50 -15.19
N ASP A 310 7.48 11.75 -14.85
CA ASP A 310 8.03 11.48 -13.54
C ASP A 310 7.82 12.69 -12.65
N VAL A 311 7.39 12.50 -11.40
CA VAL A 311 7.22 13.61 -10.46
C VAL A 311 8.60 14.14 -10.08
N LEU A 312 8.86 15.42 -10.40
CA LEU A 312 10.13 16.09 -10.12
C LEU A 312 10.08 16.87 -8.81
N VAL A 313 8.97 17.61 -8.59
CA VAL A 313 8.75 18.38 -7.37
C VAL A 313 7.26 18.45 -7.05
N THR A 314 6.94 18.43 -5.77
CA THR A 314 5.60 18.71 -5.25
C THR A 314 5.75 19.81 -4.21
N ALA A 315 4.95 20.86 -4.31
CA ALA A 315 5.01 21.99 -3.40
C ALA A 315 3.60 22.51 -3.06
N TRP A 316 3.49 23.23 -1.95
CA TRP A 316 2.26 23.89 -1.53
C TRP A 316 2.49 25.41 -1.43
N PRO A 317 2.21 26.17 -2.50
CA PRO A 317 2.30 27.62 -2.50
C PRO A 317 1.44 28.27 -1.41
N GLN A 318 1.86 29.43 -0.90
CA GLN A 318 1.13 30.15 0.13
C GLN A 318 -0.22 30.64 -0.41
N GLY A 319 -1.29 30.39 0.36
CA GLY A 319 -2.63 30.84 0.01
C GLY A 319 -3.26 30.16 -1.20
N GLY A 320 -2.62 29.10 -1.74
CA GLY A 320 -3.09 28.38 -2.91
C GLY A 320 -3.26 26.87 -2.69
N HIS A 321 -3.48 26.18 -3.81
CA HIS A 321 -3.52 24.73 -3.90
C HIS A 321 -2.14 24.15 -4.26
N PRO A 322 -1.92 22.85 -4.06
CA PRO A 322 -0.65 22.23 -4.40
C PRO A 322 -0.27 22.41 -5.89
N VAL A 323 1.03 22.35 -6.15
CA VAL A 323 1.59 22.32 -7.50
C VAL A 323 2.46 21.08 -7.61
N VAL A 324 2.16 20.25 -8.60
CA VAL A 324 2.94 19.06 -8.93
C VAL A 324 3.63 19.31 -10.25
N VAL A 325 4.94 19.20 -10.30
CA VAL A 325 5.69 19.33 -11.54
C VAL A 325 6.21 17.98 -11.96
N THR A 326 5.87 17.57 -13.17
CA THR A 326 6.37 16.33 -13.77
C THR A 326 7.38 16.65 -14.87
N SER A 327 8.05 15.63 -15.40
CA SER A 327 8.92 15.78 -16.58
C SER A 327 8.20 16.31 -17.83
N TRP A 328 6.85 16.38 -17.85
CA TRP A 328 6.07 16.94 -18.97
C TRP A 328 5.49 18.32 -18.72
N GLY A 329 5.66 18.88 -17.52
CA GLY A 329 5.13 20.20 -17.23
C GLY A 329 4.64 20.37 -15.79
N PRO A 330 4.34 21.62 -15.41
CA PRO A 330 3.64 21.92 -14.17
C PRO A 330 2.14 21.57 -14.25
N HIS A 331 1.62 21.03 -13.16
CA HIS A 331 0.21 20.77 -12.91
C HIS A 331 -0.19 21.58 -11.68
N TRP A 332 -0.93 22.67 -11.92
CA TRP A 332 -1.47 23.51 -10.86
C TRP A 332 -2.80 22.95 -10.42
N CYS A 333 -2.88 22.48 -9.17
CA CYS A 333 -4.10 21.88 -8.67
C CYS A 333 -5.17 22.95 -8.46
N LEU A 334 -6.42 22.59 -8.76
CA LEU A 334 -7.60 23.43 -8.51
C LEU A 334 -8.28 23.08 -7.17
N ASP A 335 -7.84 22.00 -6.54
CA ASP A 335 -8.25 21.55 -5.23
C ASP A 335 -7.06 20.90 -4.51
N ASP A 336 -7.20 20.69 -3.21
CA ASP A 336 -6.11 20.20 -2.36
C ASP A 336 -5.79 18.70 -2.56
N ALA A 337 -6.71 17.95 -3.16
CA ALA A 337 -6.49 16.56 -3.54
C ALA A 337 -5.91 16.43 -4.96
N CYS A 338 -5.76 17.55 -5.66
CA CYS A 338 -5.40 17.62 -7.08
C CYS A 338 -6.31 16.77 -7.98
N ALA A 339 -7.61 16.66 -7.66
CA ALA A 339 -8.55 15.92 -8.49
C ALA A 339 -8.82 16.64 -9.83
N ALA A 340 -8.79 17.97 -9.81
CA ALA A 340 -8.72 18.78 -11.01
C ALA A 340 -7.40 19.58 -11.04
N VAL A 341 -6.81 19.68 -12.23
CA VAL A 341 -5.60 20.46 -12.46
C VAL A 341 -5.76 21.35 -13.69
N VAL A 342 -5.08 22.48 -13.67
CA VAL A 342 -4.69 23.20 -14.88
C VAL A 342 -3.29 22.74 -15.22
N SER A 343 -3.14 22.08 -16.36
CA SER A 343 -1.84 21.66 -16.88
C SER A 343 -1.49 22.53 -18.08
N GLN A 344 -0.25 22.99 -18.14
CA GLN A 344 0.34 23.35 -19.42
C GLN A 344 1.15 22.16 -19.90
N SER A 345 0.66 21.48 -20.95
CA SER A 345 1.39 20.40 -21.61
C SER A 345 1.05 20.35 -23.09
N SER A 346 2.05 20.67 -23.90
CA SER A 346 2.21 20.12 -25.25
C SER A 346 3.69 19.99 -25.61
N GLU A 347 4.57 20.74 -24.95
CA GLU A 347 6.01 20.57 -25.00
C GLU A 347 6.46 19.97 -23.66
N PRO A 348 7.35 18.96 -23.64
CA PRO A 348 7.95 18.49 -22.41
C PRO A 348 8.50 19.69 -21.63
N LEU A 349 8.55 19.62 -20.30
CA LEU A 349 9.53 20.43 -19.58
C LEU A 349 10.85 20.07 -20.27
N MET A 350 11.44 20.99 -21.04
CA MET A 350 12.58 20.73 -21.94
C MET A 350 13.87 20.52 -21.12
N LEU A 351 13.75 19.74 -20.06
CA LEU A 351 14.76 18.98 -19.37
C LEU A 351 15.11 17.82 -20.32
N GLY A 352 15.84 18.14 -21.39
CA GLY A 352 16.55 17.14 -22.16
C GLY A 352 17.55 16.47 -21.22
N GLY A 353 17.15 15.38 -20.61
CA GLY A 353 18.01 14.47 -19.87
C GLY A 353 17.82 14.42 -18.36
N PRO A 354 18.40 13.39 -17.73
CA PRO A 354 18.17 13.02 -16.34
C PRO A 354 18.69 14.01 -15.28
N TYR A 355 19.13 15.22 -15.67
CA TYR A 355 19.87 16.17 -14.83
C TYR A 355 19.18 17.54 -14.67
N GLY A 356 17.86 17.58 -14.86
CA GLY A 356 17.06 18.78 -14.64
C GLY A 356 16.82 19.10 -13.17
N ALA A 357 16.84 20.38 -12.81
CA ALA A 357 16.40 20.89 -11.51
C ALA A 357 15.10 21.64 -11.66
N THR A 358 14.18 21.48 -10.70
CA THR A 358 12.90 22.19 -10.68
C THR A 358 12.58 22.66 -9.27
N ALA A 359 12.02 23.86 -9.14
CA ALA A 359 11.49 24.39 -7.89
C ALA A 359 10.16 25.11 -8.12
N VAL A 360 9.37 25.18 -7.06
CA VAL A 360 8.11 25.94 -7.01
C VAL A 360 8.25 26.99 -5.92
N THR A 361 7.89 28.21 -6.26
CA THR A 361 7.93 29.37 -5.36
C THR A 361 6.66 29.48 -4.52
N ALA A 362 6.67 30.40 -3.55
CA ALA A 362 5.53 30.66 -2.68
C ALA A 362 4.27 31.15 -3.41
N ASP A 363 4.38 31.76 -4.60
CA ASP A 363 3.22 32.22 -5.38
C ASP A 363 2.69 31.17 -6.39
N GLY A 364 3.38 30.01 -6.48
CA GLY A 364 3.04 28.93 -7.41
C GLY A 364 3.77 29.01 -8.75
N THR A 365 4.65 29.99 -8.95
CA THR A 365 5.54 30.04 -10.10
C THR A 365 6.52 28.87 -10.05
N VAL A 366 6.66 28.18 -11.17
CA VAL A 366 7.57 27.06 -11.38
C VAL A 366 8.80 27.55 -12.12
N VAL A 367 9.98 27.19 -11.63
CA VAL A 367 11.24 27.43 -12.34
C VAL A 367 11.97 26.13 -12.53
N ALA A 368 12.55 25.97 -13.71
CA ALA A 368 13.33 24.80 -14.07
C ALA A 368 14.65 25.22 -14.73
N ALA A 369 15.68 24.41 -14.51
CA ALA A 369 16.96 24.52 -15.16
C ALA A 369 17.38 23.14 -15.67
N GLY A 370 17.81 23.06 -16.93
CA GLY A 370 18.31 21.84 -17.55
C GLY A 370 19.51 22.15 -18.44
N ILE A 371 20.24 21.12 -18.84
CA ILE A 371 21.37 21.26 -19.77
C ILE A 371 20.88 20.90 -21.18
N ARG A 372 20.96 21.83 -22.13
CA ARG A 372 20.52 21.67 -23.52
C ARG A 372 21.72 21.48 -24.45
N GLY A 373 21.57 20.61 -25.45
CA GLY A 373 22.56 20.39 -26.51
C GLY A 373 23.03 18.94 -26.68
N ARG A 374 22.63 18.02 -25.79
CA ARG A 374 23.24 16.69 -25.71
C ARG A 374 22.33 15.51 -26.11
N GLU A 375 21.08 15.71 -26.54
CA GLU A 375 20.09 14.62 -26.69
C GLU A 375 19.42 14.42 -28.06
N MET A 376 19.79 15.14 -29.13
CA MET A 376 19.23 14.84 -30.47
C MET A 376 20.32 14.51 -31.50
N PRO A 377 20.37 13.27 -32.04
CA PRO A 377 21.24 12.96 -33.16
C PRO A 377 20.83 13.83 -34.35
N GLY A 378 21.70 14.77 -34.75
CA GLY A 378 21.53 15.62 -35.93
C GLY A 378 21.16 17.08 -35.67
N VAL A 379 21.05 17.55 -34.42
CA VAL A 379 20.87 18.98 -34.11
C VAL A 379 22.23 19.60 -33.80
N ILE A 380 22.47 20.75 -34.44
CA ILE A 380 23.70 21.56 -34.53
C ILE A 380 24.68 21.33 -33.36
N LYS A 381 25.84 20.74 -33.68
CA LYS A 381 27.05 20.84 -32.85
C LYS A 381 27.58 22.27 -32.97
N THR A 382 27.60 22.96 -31.85
CA THR A 382 28.10 24.31 -31.63
C THR A 382 29.40 24.21 -30.81
N ASP A 383 30.49 23.66 -31.37
CA ASP A 383 31.86 23.69 -30.81
C ASP A 383 32.00 23.87 -29.27
N GLY A 384 31.34 23.01 -28.46
CA GLY A 384 31.39 23.07 -26.97
C GLY A 384 30.03 23.18 -26.22
N ASP A 385 28.93 22.65 -26.75
CA ASP A 385 27.54 22.99 -26.38
C ASP A 385 26.87 22.14 -25.27
N ASP A 386 27.10 22.55 -24.02
CA ASP A 386 26.19 22.37 -22.88
C ASP A 386 25.63 23.71 -22.40
N ALA A 387 24.61 24.25 -23.07
CA ALA A 387 23.99 25.50 -22.62
C ALA A 387 22.99 25.20 -21.49
N VAL A 388 22.99 26.00 -20.42
CA VAL A 388 21.90 25.90 -19.44
C VAL A 388 20.63 26.49 -20.04
N GLN A 389 19.57 25.70 -20.12
CA GLN A 389 18.22 26.15 -20.44
C GLN A 389 17.47 26.44 -19.14
N LEU A 390 16.87 27.62 -19.07
CA LEU A 390 16.00 28.02 -17.98
C LEU A 390 14.57 28.12 -18.49
N GLN A 391 13.62 27.72 -17.65
CA GLN A 391 12.20 27.88 -17.91
C GLN A 391 11.54 28.47 -16.67
N ARG A 392 10.58 29.35 -16.89
CA ARG A 392 9.72 29.90 -15.86
C ARG A 392 8.28 29.77 -16.30
N CYS A 393 7.42 29.22 -15.46
CA CYS A 393 5.99 29.14 -15.70
C CYS A 393 5.24 29.83 -14.57
N SER A 394 4.41 30.82 -14.87
CA SER A 394 3.59 31.50 -13.87
C SER A 394 2.29 30.73 -13.63
N ALA A 395 1.83 30.74 -12.38
CA ALA A 395 0.59 30.07 -12.03
C ALA A 395 -0.62 30.69 -12.76
N PRO A 396 -1.67 29.92 -13.06
CA PRO A 396 -2.90 30.44 -13.69
C PRO A 396 -3.60 31.54 -12.89
N TRP A 397 -3.40 31.55 -11.57
CA TRP A 397 -3.93 32.57 -10.66
C TRP A 397 -2.96 33.72 -10.37
N ALA A 398 -1.81 33.77 -11.06
CA ALA A 398 -0.88 34.88 -10.90
C ALA A 398 -1.54 36.22 -11.31
N PRO A 399 -1.07 37.36 -10.78
CA PRO A 399 -1.56 38.68 -11.18
C PRO A 399 -1.52 38.87 -12.71
N ALA A 400 -2.45 39.65 -13.27
CA ALA A 400 -2.56 39.83 -14.73
C ALA A 400 -1.30 40.47 -15.37
N ASP A 401 -0.49 41.18 -14.57
CA ASP A 401 0.78 41.79 -14.93
C ASP A 401 2.00 40.90 -14.67
N ALA A 402 1.80 39.65 -14.22
CA ALA A 402 2.86 38.67 -14.04
C ALA A 402 3.61 38.40 -15.36
N LYS A 403 4.91 38.11 -15.23
CA LYS A 403 5.80 37.75 -16.34
C LYS A 403 6.47 36.41 -16.04
N PRO A 404 6.19 35.35 -16.83
CA PRO A 404 5.28 35.31 -17.97
C PRO A 404 3.80 35.49 -17.59
N LYS A 405 2.95 35.75 -18.59
CA LYS A 405 1.49 35.91 -18.39
C LYS A 405 0.92 34.72 -17.61
N PRO A 406 -0.07 34.90 -16.73
CA PRO A 406 -0.61 33.83 -15.91
C PRO A 406 -0.92 32.56 -16.70
N GLY A 407 -0.45 31.41 -16.21
CA GLY A 407 -0.67 30.10 -16.83
C GLY A 407 0.13 29.89 -18.12
N THR A 408 1.20 30.64 -18.35
CA THR A 408 2.11 30.46 -19.50
C THR A 408 3.54 30.26 -19.04
N CYS A 409 4.36 29.65 -19.90
CA CYS A 409 5.79 29.46 -19.69
C CYS A 409 6.62 30.37 -20.61
N GLU A 410 7.77 30.81 -20.10
CA GLU A 410 8.82 31.49 -20.84
C GLU A 410 10.11 30.67 -20.74
N ASP A 411 10.74 30.46 -21.89
CA ASP A 411 11.95 29.66 -22.00
C ASP A 411 13.11 30.52 -22.46
N GLY A 412 14.29 30.26 -21.89
CA GLY A 412 15.52 30.91 -22.30
C GLY A 412 16.67 29.91 -22.37
N ILE A 413 17.44 29.98 -23.45
CA ILE A 413 18.72 29.29 -23.55
C ILE A 413 19.78 30.31 -23.16
N THR A 414 20.56 29.99 -22.13
CA THR A 414 21.65 30.85 -21.71
C THR A 414 22.85 30.69 -22.63
N ARG A 415 23.75 31.67 -22.63
CA ARG A 415 25.03 31.58 -23.37
C ARG A 415 26.17 30.97 -22.54
N TRP A 416 25.87 30.38 -21.39
CA TRP A 416 26.89 29.87 -20.50
C TRP A 416 26.77 28.38 -20.29
N HIS A 417 27.94 27.81 -20.02
CA HIS A 417 28.18 26.37 -19.96
C HIS A 417 28.29 25.90 -18.52
N SER A 418 27.61 24.80 -18.20
CA SER A 418 27.77 24.13 -16.90
C SER A 418 29.20 23.61 -16.70
N GLY A 419 29.86 23.20 -17.80
CA GLY A 419 31.21 22.64 -17.86
C GLY A 419 31.27 21.20 -17.35
N GLY A 420 32.12 20.36 -17.97
CA GLY A 420 32.27 18.93 -17.67
C GLY A 420 31.99 18.03 -18.88
N ASP A 421 32.40 16.76 -18.82
CA ASP A 421 32.11 15.75 -19.86
C ASP A 421 30.61 15.33 -19.81
N GLU A 422 30.17 14.46 -20.73
CA GLU A 422 28.81 13.89 -20.75
C GLU A 422 28.50 13.27 -19.36
N ASP A 423 27.37 13.65 -18.73
CA ASP A 423 26.87 13.11 -17.43
C ASP A 423 27.39 13.67 -16.10
N GLU A 424 28.10 14.80 -16.10
CA GLU A 424 28.91 15.19 -14.94
C GLU A 424 28.39 16.35 -14.06
N ALA A 425 27.77 17.37 -14.66
CA ALA A 425 27.37 18.59 -13.94
C ALA A 425 25.96 18.48 -13.35
N GLN A 426 25.81 18.80 -12.06
CA GLN A 426 24.50 18.84 -11.42
C GLN A 426 23.96 20.25 -11.26
N LEU A 427 22.66 20.38 -11.37
CA LEU A 427 21.93 21.64 -11.19
C LEU A 427 21.01 21.54 -9.96
N ALA A 428 20.85 22.66 -9.27
CA ALA A 428 19.72 22.91 -8.38
C ALA A 428 19.19 24.32 -8.66
N VAL A 429 17.88 24.52 -8.60
CA VAL A 429 17.25 25.79 -8.96
C VAL A 429 16.35 26.28 -7.84
N ALA A 430 16.26 27.59 -7.69
CA ALA A 430 15.28 28.27 -6.87
C ALA A 430 14.90 29.61 -7.54
N ALA A 431 13.81 30.21 -7.12
CA ALA A 431 13.43 31.55 -7.58
C ALA A 431 13.35 32.52 -6.41
N GLY A 432 13.95 33.70 -6.60
CA GLY A 432 13.92 34.79 -5.64
C GLY A 432 12.59 35.53 -5.64
N ALA A 433 12.31 36.22 -4.55
CA ALA A 433 11.13 37.07 -4.37
C ALA A 433 11.10 38.24 -5.36
N ASP A 434 12.28 38.72 -5.79
CA ASP A 434 12.45 39.73 -6.85
C ASP A 434 12.17 39.20 -8.27
N GLY A 435 11.88 37.91 -8.39
CA GLY A 435 11.68 37.25 -9.66
C GLY A 435 12.96 36.75 -10.32
N ALA A 436 14.13 36.81 -9.68
CA ALA A 436 15.34 36.19 -10.21
C ALA A 436 15.25 34.66 -10.19
N ILE A 437 15.97 34.01 -11.09
CA ILE A 437 16.23 32.57 -11.09
C ILE A 437 17.65 32.36 -10.57
N VAL A 438 17.77 31.58 -9.49
CA VAL A 438 19.04 31.22 -8.90
C VAL A 438 19.34 29.77 -9.23
N VAL A 439 20.49 29.52 -9.83
CA VAL A 439 20.95 28.19 -10.23
C VAL A 439 22.23 27.88 -9.50
N ALA A 440 22.23 26.85 -8.67
CA ALA A 440 23.44 26.26 -8.12
C ALA A 440 23.97 25.20 -9.09
N THR A 441 25.27 25.19 -9.31
CA THR A 441 25.94 24.17 -10.12
C THR A 441 27.03 23.47 -9.31
N ALA A 442 27.06 22.15 -9.41
CA ALA A 442 28.14 21.32 -8.91
C ALA A 442 28.87 20.75 -10.12
N ARG A 443 29.99 21.39 -10.47
CA ARG A 443 30.81 21.02 -11.61
C ARG A 443 31.99 20.18 -11.15
N PRO A 444 32.19 18.96 -11.66
CA PRO A 444 33.40 18.22 -11.34
C PRO A 444 34.62 18.85 -12.00
N LEU A 445 35.72 18.75 -11.28
CA LEU A 445 37.03 19.19 -11.71
C LEU A 445 37.91 17.97 -11.90
N LEU A 446 38.87 18.08 -12.82
CA LEU A 446 39.92 17.08 -12.97
C LEU A 446 40.56 16.76 -11.60
N PRO A 447 40.85 15.47 -11.33
CA PRO A 447 41.49 15.04 -10.09
C PRO A 447 42.72 15.87 -9.81
N ALA A 448 42.90 16.27 -8.54
CA ALA A 448 44.16 16.91 -8.15
C ALA A 448 45.31 15.90 -8.18
N ALA A 449 46.56 16.37 -8.02
CA ALA A 449 47.74 15.51 -7.98
C ALA A 449 47.70 14.46 -6.85
N ASP A 450 46.81 14.61 -5.88
CA ASP A 450 46.53 13.66 -4.79
C ASP A 450 45.52 12.56 -5.16
N GLY A 451 45.04 12.54 -6.40
CA GLY A 451 44.11 11.54 -6.93
C GLY A 451 42.65 11.73 -6.51
N LYS A 452 42.32 12.74 -5.69
CA LYS A 452 40.95 12.92 -5.19
C LYS A 452 40.08 13.65 -6.20
N ALA A 453 38.86 13.14 -6.37
CA ALA A 453 37.80 13.83 -7.10
C ALA A 453 37.48 15.17 -6.41
N ARG A 454 37.24 16.23 -7.19
CA ARG A 454 36.88 17.55 -6.68
C ARG A 454 35.69 18.09 -7.43
N VAL A 455 34.85 18.86 -6.75
CA VAL A 455 33.72 19.58 -7.33
C VAL A 455 33.83 21.06 -7.02
N GLN A 456 33.66 21.88 -8.05
CA GLN A 456 33.43 23.31 -7.93
C GLN A 456 31.93 23.57 -7.74
N LEU A 457 31.59 24.16 -6.60
CA LEU A 457 30.25 24.63 -6.31
C LEU A 457 30.15 26.10 -6.71
N ALA A 458 29.16 26.46 -7.50
CA ALA A 458 28.89 27.85 -7.88
C ALA A 458 27.40 28.16 -7.83
N VAL A 459 27.08 29.45 -7.70
CA VAL A 459 25.71 29.97 -7.83
C VAL A 459 25.69 31.02 -8.91
N THR A 460 24.67 30.94 -9.77
CA THR A 460 24.37 31.90 -10.81
C THR A 460 23.01 32.52 -10.54
N ARG A 461 22.94 33.85 -10.43
CA ARG A 461 21.67 34.60 -10.36
C ARG A 461 21.37 35.24 -11.71
N CYS A 462 20.17 34.99 -12.22
CA CYS A 462 19.67 35.48 -13.50
C CYS A 462 18.38 36.29 -13.26
N GLY A 463 18.29 37.51 -13.77
CA GLY A 463 17.06 38.31 -13.67
C GLY A 463 15.91 37.83 -14.58
N THR A 464 16.23 37.06 -15.63
CA THR A 464 15.26 36.50 -16.60
C THR A 464 15.71 35.10 -17.04
N VAL A 465 14.81 34.34 -17.69
CA VAL A 465 15.14 33.01 -18.23
C VAL A 465 16.22 33.05 -19.32
N HIS A 466 16.35 34.17 -20.03
CA HIS A 466 17.42 34.35 -21.02
C HIS A 466 18.80 34.60 -20.39
N CYS A 467 18.84 34.96 -19.10
CA CYS A 467 20.06 35.24 -18.34
C CYS A 467 21.10 36.09 -19.10
N THR A 468 20.66 37.18 -19.74
CA THR A 468 21.53 38.07 -20.53
C THR A 468 22.59 38.76 -19.67
N THR A 469 22.26 39.01 -18.41
CA THR A 469 23.17 39.48 -17.36
C THR A 469 23.18 38.44 -16.25
N ARG A 470 24.34 37.84 -16.00
CA ARG A 470 24.52 36.83 -14.95
C ARG A 470 25.47 37.33 -13.86
N SER A 471 25.12 37.09 -12.61
CA SER A 471 26.07 37.15 -11.50
C SER A 471 26.48 35.71 -11.19
N LEU A 472 27.75 35.36 -11.46
CA LEU A 472 28.32 34.05 -11.16
C LEU A 472 29.26 34.18 -9.97
N LYS A 473 29.03 33.38 -8.93
CA LYS A 473 29.89 33.30 -7.75
C LYS A 473 30.33 31.86 -7.52
N VAL A 474 31.64 31.64 -7.54
CA VAL A 474 32.23 30.36 -7.13
C VAL A 474 32.21 30.29 -5.61
N LEU A 475 31.38 29.39 -5.09
CA LEU A 475 31.16 29.25 -3.66
C LEU A 475 32.28 28.48 -2.97
N ALA A 476 32.72 27.37 -3.56
CA ALA A 476 33.74 26.49 -3.00
C ALA A 476 34.33 25.54 -4.05
N THR A 477 35.50 24.96 -3.74
CA THR A 477 35.99 23.73 -4.35
C THR A 477 36.11 22.69 -3.25
N LEU A 478 35.35 21.60 -3.39
CA LEU A 478 35.16 20.59 -2.36
C LEU A 478 35.75 19.26 -2.82
N PRO A 479 36.50 18.55 -1.97
CA PRO A 479 36.89 17.17 -2.25
C PRO A 479 35.68 16.25 -2.14
N LEU A 480 35.61 15.24 -3.00
CA LEU A 480 34.67 14.12 -2.87
C LEU A 480 35.43 12.87 -2.47
N SER A 481 34.78 12.00 -1.69
CA SER A 481 35.31 10.74 -1.18
C SER A 481 35.06 9.56 -2.14
N LEU A 482 34.63 9.85 -3.36
CA LEU A 482 34.48 8.89 -4.44
C LEU A 482 35.85 8.50 -5.02
N ASP A 483 36.16 7.20 -4.97
CA ASP A 483 37.16 6.59 -5.85
C ASP A 483 36.47 6.34 -7.20
N LEU A 484 36.94 6.99 -8.26
CA LEU A 484 36.36 6.91 -9.60
C LEU A 484 37.22 5.96 -10.46
N PRO A 485 36.91 4.66 -10.54
CA PRO A 485 37.40 3.86 -11.65
C PRO A 485 36.74 4.42 -12.91
N ASP A 486 37.51 5.03 -13.80
CA ASP A 486 37.11 5.48 -15.14
C ASP A 486 36.37 6.83 -15.25
N GLY A 487 36.38 7.68 -14.21
CA GLY A 487 35.91 9.07 -14.30
C GLY A 487 34.40 9.27 -14.43
N ARG A 488 33.58 8.23 -14.30
CA ARG A 488 32.10 8.32 -14.38
C ARG A 488 31.47 8.49 -12.98
N PHE A 489 30.56 9.46 -12.85
CA PHE A 489 29.81 9.71 -11.62
C PHE A 489 28.61 8.76 -11.48
N ALA A 490 28.75 7.66 -10.74
CA ALA A 490 27.60 6.87 -10.30
C ALA A 490 27.83 6.39 -8.85
N PRO A 491 27.03 6.83 -7.86
CA PRO A 491 25.89 7.75 -7.93
C PRO A 491 26.33 9.22 -8.04
N ALA A 492 25.53 10.06 -8.69
CA ALA A 492 25.79 11.50 -8.74
C ALA A 492 25.49 12.16 -7.36
N PRO A 493 26.23 13.21 -6.94
CA PRO A 493 25.99 13.87 -5.65
C PRO A 493 24.54 14.37 -5.49
N LEU A 494 24.11 14.73 -4.28
CA LEU A 494 22.80 15.36 -4.12
C LEU A 494 23.00 16.86 -3.93
N LEU A 495 22.75 17.63 -4.99
CA LEU A 495 22.76 19.09 -4.96
C LEU A 495 21.36 19.63 -4.66
N ARG A 496 21.25 20.49 -3.64
CA ARG A 496 20.02 21.25 -3.34
C ARG A 496 20.35 22.72 -3.16
N LEU A 497 19.38 23.55 -3.53
CA LEU A 497 19.43 25.00 -3.36
C LEU A 497 18.14 25.44 -2.69
N THR A 498 18.26 26.26 -1.65
CA THR A 498 17.15 26.97 -1.03
C THR A 498 17.49 28.46 -0.92
N LEU A 499 16.47 29.30 -0.96
CA LEU A 499 16.57 30.72 -0.67
C LEU A 499 15.79 31.00 0.61
N ASP A 500 16.31 31.91 1.44
CA ASP A 500 15.54 32.41 2.59
C ASP A 500 14.63 33.58 2.20
N ALA A 501 13.96 34.17 3.19
CA ALA A 501 13.06 35.31 2.98
C ALA A 501 13.75 36.60 2.50
N GLN A 502 15.09 36.64 2.52
CA GLN A 502 15.92 37.73 1.99
C GLN A 502 16.64 37.33 0.69
N ASP A 503 16.17 36.28 0.02
CA ASP A 503 16.76 35.72 -1.20
C ASP A 503 18.22 35.24 -1.06
N ARG A 504 18.69 34.96 0.16
CA ARG A 504 20.07 34.49 0.40
C ARG A 504 20.20 33.01 0.06
N PRO A 505 21.11 32.63 -0.85
CA PRO A 505 21.29 31.24 -1.23
C PRO A 505 21.91 30.37 -0.13
N THR A 506 21.33 29.18 0.06
CA THR A 506 21.92 28.07 0.79
C THR A 506 22.03 26.86 -0.13
N VAL A 507 23.25 26.40 -0.36
CA VAL A 507 23.55 25.27 -1.24
C VAL A 507 24.04 24.09 -0.40
N LEU A 508 23.38 22.96 -0.58
CA LEU A 508 23.75 21.67 0.01
C LEU A 508 24.35 20.79 -1.09
N LEU A 509 25.58 20.33 -0.90
CA LEU A 509 26.19 19.28 -1.70
C LEU A 509 26.44 18.07 -0.80
N ARG A 510 25.77 16.95 -1.08
CA ARG A 510 26.05 15.69 -0.38
C ARG A 510 26.90 14.76 -1.23
N ASP A 511 27.97 14.27 -0.62
CA ASP A 511 28.83 13.23 -1.19
C ASP A 511 28.05 11.90 -1.26
N PRO A 512 27.94 11.26 -2.43
CA PRO A 512 27.23 10.00 -2.58
C PRO A 512 27.97 8.84 -1.92
N ALA A 513 29.30 8.88 -1.77
CA ALA A 513 30.07 7.82 -1.09
C ALA A 513 30.28 8.10 0.40
N GLY A 514 30.04 9.34 0.84
CA GLY A 514 30.40 9.82 2.16
C GLY A 514 29.22 10.08 3.10
N ALA A 515 29.47 9.96 4.39
CA ALA A 515 28.63 10.54 5.44
C ALA A 515 28.80 12.07 5.55
N VAL A 516 29.36 12.73 4.53
CA VAL A 516 29.70 14.15 4.59
C VAL A 516 28.80 14.95 3.65
N ALA A 517 28.16 15.96 4.20
CA ALA A 517 27.46 16.98 3.45
C ALA A 517 28.14 18.33 3.66
N HIS A 518 28.33 19.06 2.57
CA HIS A 518 28.82 20.43 2.59
C HIS A 518 27.65 21.37 2.47
N VAL A 519 27.53 22.30 3.41
CA VAL A 519 26.55 23.38 3.32
C VAL A 519 27.27 24.70 3.13
N VAL A 520 26.84 25.43 2.13
CA VAL A 520 27.37 26.74 1.81
C VAL A 520 26.25 27.75 1.84
N THR A 521 26.36 28.72 2.73
CA THR A 521 25.36 29.79 2.96
C THR A 521 25.95 31.12 2.54
N CYS A 522 25.17 31.93 1.85
CA CYS A 522 25.55 33.29 1.48
C CYS A 522 25.03 34.30 2.50
N ALA A 523 25.81 35.35 2.76
CA ALA A 523 25.40 36.42 3.69
C ALA A 523 24.35 37.36 3.09
N ASP A 524 24.28 37.42 1.75
CA ASP A 524 23.40 38.27 0.95
C ASP A 524 22.93 37.52 -0.32
N ALA A 525 22.03 38.15 -1.08
CA ALA A 525 21.41 37.58 -2.28
C ALA A 525 22.39 37.44 -3.47
N ASP A 526 23.48 38.21 -3.48
CA ASP A 526 24.51 38.22 -4.51
C ASP A 526 25.69 37.31 -4.17
N CYS A 527 25.70 36.70 -2.98
CA CYS A 527 26.76 35.84 -2.44
C CYS A 527 28.14 36.52 -2.40
N ASP A 528 28.23 37.76 -1.92
CA ASP A 528 29.53 38.44 -1.77
C ASP A 528 30.36 37.89 -0.61
N GLU A 529 29.70 37.51 0.49
CA GLU A 529 30.32 36.77 1.59
C GLU A 529 29.73 35.36 1.72
N VAL A 530 30.61 34.37 1.87
CA VAL A 530 30.24 32.95 1.90
C VAL A 530 30.66 32.33 3.23
N ARG A 531 29.71 31.69 3.91
CA ARG A 531 29.93 30.89 5.11
C ARG A 531 29.79 29.40 4.77
N ARG A 532 30.85 28.65 5.04
CA ARG A 532 30.92 27.22 4.78
C ARG A 532 30.85 26.44 6.08
N SER A 533 30.00 25.44 6.12
CA SER A 533 30.00 24.42 7.16
C SER A 533 30.06 23.04 6.53
N THR A 534 30.70 22.12 7.23
CA THR A 534 30.69 20.70 6.89
C THR A 534 29.88 20.01 7.95
N ALA A 535 28.81 19.34 7.55
CA ALA A 535 27.99 18.50 8.41
C ALA A 535 28.34 17.04 8.14
N THR A 536 28.74 16.32 9.18
CA THR A 536 28.86 14.86 9.11
C THR A 536 27.49 14.28 9.44
N ALA A 537 26.85 13.65 8.47
CA ALA A 537 25.66 12.85 8.67
C ALA A 537 25.93 11.79 9.75
N THR A 538 25.13 11.77 10.81
CA THR A 538 25.29 10.83 11.93
C THR A 538 24.58 9.48 11.66
N ALA A 539 24.14 9.21 10.44
CA ALA A 539 23.25 8.10 10.06
C ALA A 539 23.96 7.08 9.12
N PRO A 540 23.45 5.84 8.98
CA PRO A 540 24.25 4.65 8.70
C PRO A 540 24.90 4.65 7.31
N ALA A 541 25.91 3.79 7.15
CA ALA A 541 26.89 3.70 6.07
C ALA A 541 26.35 3.58 4.62
N ASP A 542 25.04 3.67 4.40
CA ASP A 542 24.43 3.61 3.08
C ASP A 542 24.41 4.98 2.41
N ALA A 543 25.39 5.15 1.53
CA ALA A 543 25.51 6.13 0.44
C ALA A 543 24.17 6.67 -0.14
N ALA A 544 23.14 5.81 -0.22
CA ALA A 544 21.87 6.08 -0.90
C ALA A 544 20.79 6.74 -0.04
N ALA A 545 20.98 6.93 1.28
CA ALA A 545 19.95 7.55 2.13
C ALA A 545 19.74 9.00 1.70
N PRO A 546 18.52 9.52 1.52
CA PRO A 546 18.27 10.92 1.25
C PRO A 546 18.45 11.72 2.55
N ALA A 547 19.04 12.90 2.41
CA ALA A 547 19.13 13.86 3.49
C ALA A 547 18.57 15.20 3.05
N VAL A 548 18.08 15.94 4.03
CA VAL A 548 17.51 17.26 3.84
C VAL A 548 18.29 18.25 4.71
N ALA A 549 18.68 19.38 4.13
CA ALA A 549 19.17 20.50 4.91
C ALA A 549 18.00 21.10 5.71
N VAL A 550 18.13 21.12 7.03
CA VAL A 550 17.23 21.74 7.99
C VAL A 550 17.88 23.02 8.47
N THR A 551 17.25 24.17 8.31
CA THR A 551 17.72 25.36 9.04
C THR A 551 17.26 25.25 10.49
N GLY A 552 18.22 25.16 11.41
CA GLY A 552 18.01 25.19 12.85
C GLY A 552 17.43 26.52 13.33
N ALA A 553 16.97 26.56 14.58
CA ALA A 553 16.38 27.77 15.18
C ALA A 553 17.39 28.93 15.30
N ASP A 554 18.69 28.63 15.26
CA ASP A 554 19.80 29.57 15.24
C ASP A 554 20.22 30.00 13.82
N GLY A 555 19.50 29.55 12.79
CA GLY A 555 19.82 29.82 11.40
C GLY A 555 20.92 28.91 10.83
N THR A 556 21.46 27.97 11.62
CA THR A 556 22.50 27.07 11.12
C THR A 556 21.88 25.87 10.37
N PRO A 557 22.42 25.49 9.21
CA PRO A 557 21.90 24.34 8.49
C PRO A 557 22.42 23.03 9.11
N HIS A 558 21.49 22.18 9.55
CA HIS A 558 21.69 20.80 9.99
C HIS A 558 21.33 19.82 8.87
N LEU A 559 21.94 18.64 8.88
CA LEU A 559 21.58 17.58 7.95
C LEU A 559 20.70 16.56 8.67
N ALA A 560 19.42 16.49 8.31
CA ALA A 560 18.57 15.39 8.73
C ALA A 560 18.68 14.26 7.72
N ALA A 561 19.25 13.13 8.14
CA ALA A 561 19.22 11.90 7.37
C ALA A 561 17.95 11.12 7.72
N VAL A 562 17.23 10.66 6.70
CA VAL A 562 16.07 9.80 6.92
C VAL A 562 16.57 8.37 7.06
N PRO A 563 16.41 7.73 8.23
CA PRO A 563 16.83 6.34 8.38
C PRO A 563 16.01 5.45 7.43
N PHE A 564 16.68 4.59 6.68
CA PHE A 564 16.00 3.46 6.06
C PHE A 564 15.50 2.55 7.18
N LEU A 565 14.22 2.18 7.11
CA LEU A 565 13.65 1.20 8.03
C LEU A 565 14.00 -0.25 7.62
N ASP A 566 14.54 -0.44 6.41
CA ASP A 566 14.96 -1.76 5.87
C ASP A 566 15.98 -1.61 4.72
N ASP A 567 16.82 -2.62 4.49
CA ASP A 567 17.91 -2.64 3.47
C ASP A 567 17.40 -2.62 2.01
N SER A 568 16.09 -2.56 1.80
CA SER A 568 15.45 -2.65 0.48
C SER A 568 14.98 -1.29 -0.05
N ALA A 569 15.94 -0.54 -0.59
CA ALA A 569 15.88 0.26 -1.84
C ALA A 569 14.71 1.22 -2.16
N ALA A 570 13.83 1.63 -1.24
CA ALA A 570 12.88 2.71 -1.54
C ALA A 570 13.46 4.07 -1.14
N HIS A 571 13.61 5.03 -2.05
CA HIS A 571 14.08 6.40 -1.77
C HIS A 571 13.13 7.13 -0.78
N PRO A 572 13.51 7.32 0.50
CA PRO A 572 12.70 8.15 1.40
C PRO A 572 12.57 9.57 0.87
N VAL A 573 11.43 10.20 1.12
CA VAL A 573 11.25 11.63 0.82
C VAL A 573 11.06 12.33 2.13
N ALA A 574 11.93 13.28 2.45
CA ALA A 574 11.74 14.15 3.61
C ALA A 574 11.55 15.60 3.18
N LEU A 575 10.73 16.29 3.95
CA LEU A 575 10.43 17.70 3.81
C LEU A 575 10.35 18.35 5.19
N ILE A 576 10.73 19.61 5.24
CA ILE A 576 10.66 20.44 6.43
C ILE A 576 9.78 21.62 6.09
N THR A 577 8.81 21.91 6.96
CA THR A 577 7.89 23.03 6.80
C THR A 577 7.65 23.69 8.15
N GLY A 578 8.07 24.95 8.28
CA GLY A 578 8.15 25.63 9.57
C GLY A 578 8.97 24.79 10.58
N ASN A 579 8.35 24.47 11.72
CA ASN A 579 8.99 23.70 12.79
C ASN A 579 8.71 22.19 12.73
N ALA A 580 7.84 21.73 11.83
CA ALA A 580 7.49 20.32 11.71
C ALA A 580 8.32 19.66 10.61
N ARG A 581 8.77 18.43 10.88
CA ARG A 581 9.55 17.64 9.92
C ARG A 581 8.70 16.45 9.50
N PHE A 582 8.64 16.20 8.20
CA PHE A 582 7.86 15.12 7.62
C PHE A 582 8.79 14.18 6.86
N GLY A 583 8.54 12.88 6.99
CA GLY A 583 9.25 11.86 6.26
C GLY A 583 8.27 10.86 5.69
N LEU A 584 8.49 10.46 4.45
CA LEU A 584 7.75 9.41 3.77
C LEU A 584 8.63 8.18 3.71
N ALA A 585 8.08 7.06 4.17
CA ALA A 585 8.76 5.77 4.21
C ALA A 585 7.88 4.68 3.61
N VAL A 586 8.53 3.62 3.14
CA VAL A 586 7.88 2.36 2.79
C VAL A 586 8.16 1.38 3.90
N GLU A 587 7.11 0.75 4.41
CA GLU A 587 7.23 -0.32 5.39
C GLU A 587 6.71 -1.64 4.81
N PRO A 588 7.31 -2.79 5.16
CA PRO A 588 6.67 -4.07 4.92
C PRO A 588 5.36 -4.16 5.72
N VAL A 589 4.33 -4.72 5.09
CA VAL A 589 3.14 -5.17 5.81
C VAL A 589 3.56 -6.40 6.63
N PRO A 590 3.34 -6.41 7.96
CA PRO A 590 3.76 -7.52 8.81
C PRO A 590 3.30 -8.87 8.24
N ALA A 591 4.23 -9.84 8.12
CA ALA A 591 4.02 -11.13 7.47
C ALA A 591 2.82 -11.92 8.04
N ASP A 592 2.45 -11.64 9.28
CA ASP A 592 1.27 -12.19 9.96
C ASP A 592 -0.04 -11.93 9.20
N ALA A 593 -0.08 -10.88 8.35
CA ALA A 593 -1.21 -10.52 7.50
C ALA A 593 -1.36 -11.40 6.23
N GLY A 594 -0.29 -12.00 5.70
CA GLY A 594 -0.28 -12.60 4.35
C GLY A 594 0.11 -14.09 4.23
N ALA A 595 0.51 -14.75 5.31
CA ALA A 595 1.18 -16.07 5.23
C ALA A 595 0.39 -17.25 4.60
N LEU A 596 -0.87 -17.09 4.19
CA LEU A 596 -1.68 -18.17 3.61
C LEU A 596 -2.01 -18.03 2.12
N THR A 597 -1.83 -16.85 1.51
CA THR A 597 -2.23 -16.60 0.11
C THR A 597 -1.06 -16.68 -0.88
N GLY A 598 0.19 -16.79 -0.40
CA GLY A 598 1.36 -16.86 -1.27
C GLY A 598 1.63 -15.57 -2.07
N SER A 599 0.94 -14.46 -1.75
CA SER A 599 1.32 -13.16 -2.30
C SER A 599 2.63 -12.71 -1.66
N LEU A 600 3.45 -11.98 -2.42
CA LEU A 600 4.63 -11.29 -1.89
C LEU A 600 4.21 -10.46 -0.66
N PRO A 601 5.10 -10.30 0.35
CA PRO A 601 4.80 -9.45 1.49
C PRO A 601 4.46 -8.06 0.96
N GLY A 602 3.20 -7.66 1.10
CA GLY A 602 2.74 -6.35 0.65
C GLY A 602 3.59 -5.28 1.31
N ARG A 603 3.79 -4.16 0.61
CA ARG A 603 4.42 -2.98 1.19
C ARG A 603 3.35 -1.91 1.39
N ARG A 604 3.63 -0.95 2.27
CA ARG A 604 2.75 0.19 2.49
C ARG A 604 3.52 1.47 2.65
N LEU A 605 2.91 2.55 2.21
CA LEU A 605 3.42 3.90 2.37
C LEU A 605 3.03 4.45 3.74
N VAL A 606 3.98 5.07 4.44
CA VAL A 606 3.80 5.62 5.79
C VAL A 606 4.35 7.04 5.84
N LEU A 607 3.52 7.96 6.34
CA LEU A 607 3.90 9.33 6.63
C LEU A 607 4.25 9.47 8.11
N TRP A 608 5.47 9.90 8.35
CA TRP A 608 6.02 10.24 9.66
C TRP A 608 6.03 11.76 9.83
N GLN A 609 5.57 12.23 10.98
CA GLN A 609 5.68 13.61 11.40
C GLN A 609 6.48 13.66 12.70
N CYS A 610 7.62 14.35 12.67
CA CYS A 610 8.52 14.55 13.80
C CYS A 610 8.32 15.97 14.36
N PRO A 611 7.71 16.12 15.55
CA PRO A 611 7.61 17.40 16.21
C PRO A 611 9.01 17.93 16.59
N PRO A 612 9.20 19.26 16.62
CA PRO A 612 10.47 19.85 17.02
C PRO A 612 10.81 19.47 18.47
N GLY A 613 12.07 19.09 18.72
CA GLY A 613 12.59 18.84 20.07
C GLY A 613 12.08 17.58 20.78
N ALA A 614 11.24 16.76 20.12
CA ALA A 614 10.62 15.60 20.75
C ALA A 614 11.24 14.28 20.26
N THR A 615 12.28 13.81 20.95
CA THR A 615 12.76 12.43 20.78
C THR A 615 11.70 11.47 21.33
N GLY A 616 11.08 10.67 20.45
CA GLY A 616 10.09 9.65 20.82
C GLY A 616 8.61 10.09 20.85
N ALA A 617 8.28 11.27 20.32
CA ALA A 617 6.88 11.69 20.06
C ALA A 617 6.57 11.76 18.57
N GLU A 618 7.13 10.85 17.80
CA GLU A 618 6.92 10.76 16.35
C GLU A 618 5.47 10.39 16.05
N ARG A 619 4.88 10.98 15.02
CA ARG A 619 3.49 10.69 14.64
C ARG A 619 3.51 9.88 13.36
N ARG A 620 2.91 8.69 13.41
CA ARG A 620 2.89 7.74 12.30
C ARG A 620 1.50 7.67 11.67
N THR A 621 1.43 7.83 10.35
CA THR A 621 0.18 7.79 9.57
C THR A 621 0.32 6.76 8.45
N VAL A 622 -0.52 5.73 8.45
CA VAL A 622 -0.52 4.70 7.40
C VAL A 622 -1.30 5.21 6.20
N LEU A 623 -0.68 5.27 5.04
CA LEU A 623 -1.29 5.88 3.86
C LEU A 623 -1.96 4.85 2.95
N ALA A 624 -1.19 4.05 2.21
CA ALA A 624 -1.75 3.12 1.23
C ALA A 624 -0.88 1.87 1.07
N PRO A 625 -1.45 0.70 0.77
CA PRO A 625 -0.68 -0.42 0.26
C PRO A 625 -0.10 -0.06 -1.12
N ILE A 626 1.09 -0.58 -1.40
CA ILE A 626 1.79 -0.44 -2.68
C ILE A 626 2.25 -1.80 -3.17
N GLU A 627 2.09 -2.05 -4.47
CA GLU A 627 2.45 -3.33 -5.09
C GLU A 627 3.94 -3.38 -5.45
N LEU A 628 4.47 -2.25 -5.92
CA LEU A 628 5.87 -2.08 -6.27
C LEU A 628 6.54 -1.02 -5.38
N GLU A 629 7.87 -0.97 -5.43
CA GLU A 629 8.62 0.14 -4.84
C GLU A 629 8.13 1.44 -5.50
N PRO A 630 7.68 2.42 -4.69
CA PRO A 630 7.12 3.64 -5.23
C PRO A 630 8.25 4.37 -5.93
N ARG A 631 8.12 4.49 -7.25
CA ARG A 631 9.00 5.36 -8.02
C ARG A 631 8.46 6.78 -7.88
N GLN A 632 9.35 7.72 -7.64
CA GLN A 632 9.04 9.17 -7.67
C GLN A 632 7.96 9.57 -6.66
N ALA A 633 8.27 9.43 -5.39
CA ALA A 633 7.44 10.00 -4.35
C ALA A 633 7.73 11.50 -4.18
N GLY A 634 6.69 12.27 -3.86
CA GLY A 634 6.75 13.69 -3.54
C GLY A 634 5.90 13.98 -2.31
N ILE A 635 6.28 14.99 -1.55
CA ILE A 635 5.52 15.45 -0.38
C ILE A 635 5.48 16.97 -0.40
N ALA A 636 4.32 17.54 -0.11
CA ALA A 636 4.14 18.96 0.16
C ALA A 636 3.25 19.14 1.38
N VAL A 637 3.51 20.20 2.15
CA VAL A 637 2.79 20.46 3.40
C VAL A 637 2.26 21.88 3.37
N ALA A 638 0.96 22.01 3.56
CA ALA A 638 0.26 23.27 3.66
C ALA A 638 0.61 24.02 4.97
N PRO A 639 0.44 25.35 5.02
CA PRO A 639 0.65 26.12 6.24
C PRO A 639 -0.22 25.68 7.44
N ASP A 640 -1.38 25.08 7.18
CA ASP A 640 -2.30 24.56 8.19
C ASP A 640 -1.99 23.11 8.63
N GLY A 641 -0.92 22.52 8.09
CA GLY A 641 -0.44 21.17 8.43
C GLY A 641 -1.04 20.04 7.61
N ARG A 642 -1.92 20.31 6.63
CA ARG A 642 -2.34 19.30 5.65
C ARG A 642 -1.16 18.86 4.79
N VAL A 643 -1.14 17.60 4.38
CA VAL A 643 -0.02 17.02 3.62
C VAL A 643 -0.53 16.41 2.33
N LEU A 644 0.05 16.79 1.20
CA LEU A 644 -0.14 16.11 -0.07
C LEU A 644 1.06 15.18 -0.30
N VAL A 645 0.78 13.91 -0.56
CA VAL A 645 1.77 12.93 -1.02
C VAL A 645 1.45 12.56 -2.46
N THR A 646 2.44 12.55 -3.33
CA THR A 646 2.33 12.06 -4.71
C THR A 646 3.23 10.85 -4.88
N TYR A 647 2.81 9.82 -5.62
CA TYR A 647 3.66 8.69 -5.94
C TYR A 647 3.18 7.96 -7.19
N ALA A 648 4.06 7.17 -7.81
CA ALA A 648 3.69 6.24 -8.87
C ALA A 648 3.79 4.78 -8.40
N ASP A 649 2.81 3.97 -8.77
CA ASP A 649 2.74 2.53 -8.48
C ASP A 649 2.09 1.80 -9.65
N ASP A 650 2.75 0.75 -10.14
CA ASP A 650 2.36 -0.07 -11.31
C ASP A 650 1.90 0.74 -12.55
N GLY A 651 2.63 1.81 -12.90
CA GLY A 651 2.31 2.66 -14.05
C GLY A 651 1.13 3.62 -13.83
N HIS A 652 0.45 3.52 -12.69
CA HIS A 652 -0.54 4.47 -12.23
C HIS A 652 0.11 5.54 -11.35
N ARG A 653 -0.49 6.73 -11.30
CA ARG A 653 -0.04 7.84 -10.46
C ARG A 653 -1.14 8.19 -9.48
N TYR A 654 -0.74 8.50 -8.26
CA TYR A 654 -1.66 8.75 -7.17
C TYR A 654 -1.27 10.01 -6.40
N THR A 655 -2.30 10.70 -5.92
CA THR A 655 -2.18 11.70 -4.87
C THR A 655 -2.87 11.19 -3.60
N ILE A 656 -2.32 11.50 -2.44
CA ILE A 656 -2.92 11.25 -1.13
C ILE A 656 -2.92 12.55 -0.35
N LEU A 657 -4.11 13.10 -0.11
CA LEU A 657 -4.28 14.24 0.78
C LEU A 657 -4.52 13.74 2.20
N VAL A 658 -3.63 14.08 3.12
CA VAL A 658 -3.72 13.78 4.54
C VAL A 658 -4.17 15.04 5.29
N THR A 659 -5.24 14.90 6.07
CA THR A 659 -5.81 15.96 6.92
C THR A 659 -5.86 15.49 8.37
N GLY A 660 -5.66 16.43 9.29
CA GLY A 660 -5.47 16.11 10.71
C GLY A 660 -4.04 15.61 11.00
N SER A 661 -3.76 15.34 12.27
CA SER A 661 -2.44 14.88 12.68
C SER A 661 -2.47 13.45 13.19
N GLY A 662 -1.48 12.65 12.78
CA GLY A 662 -1.26 11.32 13.36
C GLY A 662 -1.08 11.39 14.87
N LYS A 663 -1.35 10.28 15.57
CA LYS A 663 -1.07 10.20 17.01
C LYS A 663 0.39 9.90 17.25
N ALA A 664 0.90 10.35 18.40
CA ALA A 664 2.26 10.09 18.81
C ALA A 664 2.46 8.59 19.05
N THR A 665 3.43 8.02 18.36
CA THR A 665 3.99 6.68 18.49
C THR A 665 5.41 6.80 19.04
N LYS A 666 5.85 5.78 19.77
CA LYS A 666 7.26 5.62 20.09
C LYS A 666 7.93 4.89 18.94
N GLY A 667 9.00 5.47 18.41
CA GLY A 667 9.92 4.76 17.55
C GLY A 667 11.14 5.61 17.20
N ALA A 668 11.99 5.04 16.37
CA ALA A 668 13.34 5.54 16.11
C ALA A 668 13.42 6.41 14.85
N TYR A 669 12.33 6.54 14.08
CA TYR A 669 12.36 7.22 12.79
C TYR A 669 12.77 8.69 12.95
N CYS A 670 12.23 9.37 13.96
CA CYS A 670 12.54 10.76 14.25
C CYS A 670 13.89 10.97 14.96
N GLN A 671 14.61 9.91 15.35
CA GLN A 671 15.96 10.04 15.91
C GLN A 671 16.95 10.57 14.87
N GLY A 672 16.77 10.22 13.59
CA GLY A 672 17.60 10.75 12.49
C GLY A 672 17.46 12.27 12.26
N PHE A 673 16.45 12.89 12.85
CA PHE A 673 16.23 14.34 12.81
C PHE A 673 16.77 15.06 14.06
N ALA A 674 17.18 14.35 15.12
CA ALA A 674 17.53 14.96 16.41
C ALA A 674 18.95 15.57 16.46
N GLY A 675 19.75 15.44 15.40
CA GLY A 675 21.14 15.92 15.28
C GLY A 675 21.31 17.22 14.52
#